data_AF-A0AAD6CXK9-F1
#
_entry.id   AF-A0AAD6CXK9-F1
#
_cell.length_a   1.000
_cell.length_b   1.000
_cell.length_c   1.000
_cell.angle_alpha   90.00
_cell.angle_beta   90.00
_cell.angle_gamma   90.00
#
_symmetry.space_group_name_H-M   'P 1'
#
loop_
_entity.id
_entity.type
_entity.pdbx_description
1 polymer ?
#
loop_
_entity_poly.entity_id
_entity_poly.type
_entity_poly.pdbx_seq_one_letter_code
_entity_poly.pdbx_strand_id
1 'polypeptide(L)'
;MSSALNHVRGLSGVPSLRAAQRRHYACRKNFYGDALSNHNDLLRSIRRAFHSGFSHALKPQLAQIDLKQQDGYHAEANKPSIQLPKDPQHPRQPHTQKPYSRLSKTFQRYQPTPSDYLSESLRSAGHVIGSGRTLAPAAIDLDHVFPKKEFQNNPSSGPLFVRESLQTTLGEYIRLVEPLLKNESYKSDALDIALMSVFRKSSHRYLTARGYDVEDVTAWAWILTSNNSLKAVSRIFALEADGRARTGSMDGPRVPAFITLFLLKERYLEPHVLRLLLIHSLHLMSGEPLPAIGSLEGLETNAQTEQPVPKVDVTTCAKMVARLIRHARQVWPEAFPVIARAFAGFLTRPNSNEVGKSNSERAKIDRFKTRKFNECLWKLSLPTKLHPFRSAFIQQQAQFELLRAMATHKPVLPVTRSGYRAVVAVQLAHKKTTAERQSADLKAPSWPPWKEEKLGMDAQRGNEGLHSRAMNVLSQMKEAGYSPQLWEEITAILAGWDSDGSPTVQTRALALRRPSLLEIADDRNRHLIWVARIRATRTVREAWACFLSYQDHGLPPKGVIYAAMAEKLIFRQKAIHGNFDLASHALPGDGLEVHPEPASARDIIYVRTEPPTLDDFLDEMISQGFRPSGRLLALLLQSAASLPSGLAYLQCSNLTDDQILALCTVWRQPPEHQKSHLKALESVSDILFGSFIQFLCRHSRTTVATYAKDIFMADRPPQAVTENQPLINLLEYREHEGQIGHPMALRHAIQLVKSRQPPCRWAWHILLSAFCRDPVQGYQRTYNKRYNRILAWHGMLEVLNWMRARNIEIGPDDFQPLCVAFYRAVDAGIHHPLKVGKALKLYQISKNCPEIEGGDAFDILIEGGLLLLKTQFDQLVLPSMKTSSVAERGLFGMDNKGESPLDMPALLHVPDYATLHSFVRAMGIVGDDDGLLHLLRWMSRSADQLNELAEERLNGEQMMRQTLVAIRLYLEKLEPQSIKGDRIASDCKVQEAYDIVSRTLGWEWPSDVEVEEYLIDV
;
A
#
# COMPACT_ATOMS: atom_id res chain seq x y z
N MET A 1 53.57 -12.10 6.44
CA MET A 1 53.16 -12.39 7.83
C MET A 1 54.18 -11.79 8.79
N SER A 2 53.76 -11.36 9.99
CA SER A 2 54.63 -10.88 11.09
C SER A 2 55.61 -9.74 10.78
N SER A 3 55.15 -8.48 10.89
CA SER A 3 55.89 -7.32 11.46
C SER A 3 55.24 -6.00 10.98
N ALA A 4 54.38 -5.40 11.82
CA ALA A 4 53.97 -3.97 11.78
C ALA A 4 53.08 -3.59 12.98
N LEU A 5 53.29 -4.21 14.15
CA LEU A 5 52.69 -3.76 15.41
C LEU A 5 53.77 -2.97 16.16
N ASN A 6 53.74 -1.63 16.04
CA ASN A 6 54.23 -0.65 17.01
C ASN A 6 54.31 0.75 16.38
N HIS A 7 53.28 1.59 16.59
CA HIS A 7 53.40 3.02 16.97
C HIS A 7 52.01 3.72 16.98
N VAL A 8 51.17 3.38 17.97
CA VAL A 8 50.03 4.23 18.37
C VAL A 8 49.95 4.29 19.89
N ARG A 9 50.72 5.20 20.49
CA ARG A 9 50.53 5.73 21.85
C ARG A 9 50.96 7.19 21.85
N GLY A 10 50.00 8.10 21.98
CA GLY A 10 50.26 9.54 21.80
C GLY A 10 49.13 10.50 22.15
N LEU A 11 48.22 10.14 23.07
CA LEU A 11 47.28 11.04 23.78
C LEU A 11 46.23 11.80 22.92
N SER A 12 45.06 12.21 23.43
CA SER A 12 44.15 11.64 24.44
C SER A 12 42.84 12.41 24.40
N GLY A 13 41.70 11.75 24.18
CA GLY A 13 40.39 12.42 24.22
C GLY A 13 39.20 11.46 24.16
N VAL A 14 38.24 11.65 25.09
CA VAL A 14 36.89 11.06 25.11
C VAL A 14 36.76 9.54 25.38
N PRO A 15 36.50 9.13 26.64
CA PRO A 15 36.24 7.73 27.03
C PRO A 15 34.87 7.13 26.60
N SER A 16 33.98 7.87 25.93
CA SER A 16 32.58 7.46 25.70
C SER A 16 32.39 6.38 24.61
N LEU A 17 33.24 6.36 23.58
CA LEU A 17 33.09 5.46 22.42
C LEU A 17 33.31 3.98 22.76
N ARG A 18 34.19 3.65 23.71
CA ARG A 18 34.37 2.26 24.17
C ARG A 18 33.19 1.77 25.02
N ALA A 19 32.48 2.65 25.71
CA ALA A 19 31.25 2.32 26.42
C ALA A 19 30.10 2.06 25.43
N ALA A 20 29.99 2.86 24.36
CA ALA A 20 29.04 2.66 23.29
C ALA A 20 29.28 1.33 22.54
N GLN A 21 30.52 1.03 22.13
CA GLN A 21 30.84 -0.24 21.48
C GLN A 21 30.63 -1.46 22.39
N ARG A 22 30.98 -1.40 23.69
CA ARG A 22 30.68 -2.49 24.63
C ARG A 22 29.19 -2.67 24.88
N ARG A 23 28.38 -1.60 24.91
CA ARG A 23 26.90 -1.71 24.92
C ARG A 23 26.36 -2.30 23.61
N HIS A 24 26.94 -1.97 22.47
CA HIS A 24 26.58 -2.55 21.16
C HIS A 24 26.92 -4.04 21.05
N TYR A 25 28.00 -4.51 21.70
CA TYR A 25 28.35 -5.93 21.81
C TYR A 25 27.56 -6.67 22.91
N ALA A 26 27.13 -6.00 23.99
CA ALA A 26 26.24 -6.59 25.00
C ALA A 26 24.80 -6.78 24.47
N CYS A 27 24.26 -5.77 23.78
CA CYS A 27 22.96 -5.87 23.10
C CYS A 27 22.94 -6.96 22.01
N ARG A 28 24.12 -7.36 21.51
CA ARG A 28 24.34 -8.45 20.54
C ARG A 28 24.05 -9.86 21.10
N LYS A 29 23.96 -10.03 22.42
CA LYS A 29 23.74 -11.33 23.09
C LYS A 29 22.32 -11.47 23.69
N ASN A 30 21.77 -10.38 24.22
CA ASN A 30 20.57 -10.44 25.08
C ASN A 30 19.25 -10.57 24.29
N PHE A 31 19.10 -9.94 23.12
CA PHE A 31 17.79 -9.85 22.45
C PHE A 31 17.22 -11.18 21.92
N TYR A 32 18.08 -12.15 21.62
CA TYR A 32 17.68 -13.51 21.23
C TYR A 32 17.91 -14.53 22.35
N GLY A 33 18.98 -14.36 23.15
CA GLY A 33 19.29 -15.22 24.28
C GLY A 33 18.18 -15.22 25.33
N ASP A 34 17.74 -14.04 25.79
CA ASP A 34 16.76 -13.93 26.87
C ASP A 34 15.36 -14.39 26.41
N ALA A 35 15.02 -14.16 25.14
CA ALA A 35 13.74 -14.56 24.56
C ALA A 35 13.62 -16.09 24.37
N LEU A 36 14.68 -16.76 23.88
CA LEU A 36 14.71 -18.23 23.84
C LEU A 36 14.93 -18.85 25.22
N SER A 37 15.63 -18.20 26.16
CA SER A 37 15.76 -18.69 27.54
C SER A 37 14.38 -18.73 28.18
N ASN A 38 13.68 -17.60 28.25
CA ASN A 38 12.37 -17.52 28.88
C ASN A 38 11.33 -18.43 28.20
N HIS A 39 11.39 -18.63 26.88
CA HIS A 39 10.53 -19.59 26.19
C HIS A 39 10.91 -21.05 26.50
N ASN A 40 12.19 -21.41 26.50
CA ASN A 40 12.63 -22.76 26.88
C ASN A 40 12.40 -23.05 28.37
N ASP A 41 12.47 -22.06 29.26
CA ASP A 41 12.17 -22.20 30.68
C ASP A 41 10.65 -22.30 30.94
N LEU A 42 9.82 -21.58 30.18
CA LEU A 42 8.37 -21.79 30.13
C LEU A 42 8.02 -23.19 29.59
N LEU A 43 8.64 -23.63 28.49
CA LEU A 43 8.47 -24.98 27.95
C LEU A 43 8.99 -26.07 28.91
N ARG A 44 10.07 -25.83 29.65
CA ARG A 44 10.55 -26.72 30.72
C ARG A 44 9.55 -26.76 31.88
N SER A 45 8.94 -25.63 32.24
CA SER A 45 7.89 -25.57 33.27
C SER A 45 6.64 -26.35 32.84
N ILE A 46 6.18 -26.13 31.60
CA ILE A 46 5.05 -26.86 30.99
C ILE A 46 5.39 -28.36 30.85
N ARG A 47 6.61 -28.74 30.43
CA ARG A 47 7.06 -30.14 30.42
C ARG A 47 7.10 -30.77 31.80
N ARG A 48 7.56 -30.04 32.83
CA ARG A 48 7.54 -30.54 34.22
C ARG A 48 6.09 -30.81 34.65
N ALA A 49 5.15 -29.88 34.40
CA ALA A 49 3.74 -30.08 34.70
C ALA A 49 3.12 -31.25 33.91
N PHE A 50 3.39 -31.37 32.61
CA PHE A 50 2.91 -32.48 31.78
C PHE A 50 3.48 -33.84 32.22
N HIS A 51 4.77 -33.92 32.57
CA HIS A 51 5.41 -35.16 32.99
C HIS A 51 5.07 -35.52 34.45
N SER A 52 4.83 -34.56 35.35
CA SER A 52 4.34 -34.85 36.70
C SER A 52 2.88 -35.27 36.72
N GLY A 53 2.03 -34.68 35.88
CA GLY A 53 0.59 -34.97 35.83
C GLY A 53 0.23 -36.32 35.18
N PHE A 54 0.92 -36.73 34.12
CA PHE A 54 0.55 -37.95 33.36
C PHE A 54 1.20 -39.26 33.84
N SER A 55 2.19 -39.22 34.73
CA SER A 55 2.92 -40.42 35.17
C SER A 55 2.10 -41.37 36.08
N HIS A 56 1.05 -40.88 36.74
CA HIS A 56 0.35 -41.63 37.80
C HIS A 56 -0.93 -42.35 37.39
N ALA A 57 -1.38 -42.27 36.13
CA ALA A 57 -2.70 -42.75 35.73
C ALA A 57 -2.71 -43.62 34.45
N LEU A 58 -1.86 -44.65 34.37
CA LEU A 58 -1.97 -45.70 33.35
C LEU A 58 -1.19 -46.99 33.67
N LYS A 59 -1.80 -47.94 34.40
CA LYS A 59 -1.81 -49.40 34.13
C LYS A 59 -2.74 -50.15 35.12
N PRO A 60 -3.17 -51.40 34.80
CA PRO A 60 -4.55 -51.82 35.09
C PRO A 60 -4.67 -52.90 36.18
N GLN A 61 -5.90 -53.15 36.61
CA GLN A 61 -6.31 -54.45 37.15
C GLN A 61 -7.54 -54.98 36.40
N LEU A 62 -7.41 -56.23 35.94
CA LEU A 62 -8.47 -57.05 35.37
C LEU A 62 -9.12 -57.85 36.49
N ALA A 63 -10.44 -57.87 36.55
CA ALA A 63 -11.21 -58.93 37.19
C ALA A 63 -12.52 -59.13 36.42
N GLN A 64 -12.76 -60.36 35.96
CA GLN A 64 -13.99 -60.78 35.30
C GLN A 64 -15.08 -61.03 36.35
N ILE A 65 -16.34 -60.68 36.05
CA ILE A 65 -17.50 -61.42 36.55
C ILE A 65 -18.49 -61.59 35.39
N ASP A 66 -19.05 -62.79 35.31
CA ASP A 66 -19.86 -63.30 34.21
C ASP A 66 -21.38 -63.16 34.47
N LEU A 67 -22.16 -63.35 33.40
CA LEU A 67 -23.59 -63.68 33.31
C LEU A 67 -24.41 -63.88 34.61
N LYS A 68 -25.58 -63.21 34.72
CA LYS A 68 -26.91 -63.89 34.63
C LYS A 68 -28.15 -62.97 34.67
N GLN A 69 -29.24 -63.57 34.19
CA GLN A 69 -30.62 -63.11 34.00
C GLN A 69 -31.33 -62.57 35.25
N GLN A 70 -32.35 -61.72 35.05
CA GLN A 70 -33.74 -62.04 35.47
C GLN A 70 -34.80 -61.14 34.80
N ASP A 71 -36.03 -61.65 34.74
CA ASP A 71 -37.16 -61.18 33.92
C ASP A 71 -38.08 -60.15 34.62
N GLY A 72 -39.02 -59.54 33.88
CA GLY A 72 -40.27 -59.07 34.52
C GLY A 72 -41.14 -57.98 33.84
N TYR A 73 -42.19 -58.42 33.15
CA TYR A 73 -43.53 -57.81 33.05
C TYR A 73 -43.83 -56.48 32.28
N HIS A 74 -44.38 -56.68 31.07
CA HIS A 74 -45.67 -56.17 30.54
C HIS A 74 -46.13 -54.70 30.73
N ALA A 75 -46.44 -54.06 29.59
CA ALA A 75 -47.79 -53.54 29.30
C ALA A 75 -48.00 -53.38 27.77
N GLU A 76 -49.13 -53.87 27.23
CA GLU A 76 -49.52 -53.72 25.82
C GLU A 76 -50.49 -52.55 25.62
N ALA A 77 -50.47 -51.92 24.44
CA ALA A 77 -51.63 -51.22 23.87
C ALA A 77 -51.56 -51.25 22.34
N ASN A 78 -52.69 -51.55 21.67
CA ASN A 78 -52.74 -52.00 20.28
C ASN A 78 -53.42 -50.99 19.33
N LYS A 79 -52.84 -50.80 18.12
CA LYS A 79 -53.53 -50.60 16.82
C LYS A 79 -54.40 -49.34 16.58
N PRO A 80 -54.89 -49.09 15.34
CA PRO A 80 -54.57 -49.73 14.03
C PRO A 80 -54.13 -48.77 12.91
N SER A 81 -53.63 -49.36 11.81
CA SER A 81 -53.55 -48.75 10.48
C SER A 81 -54.74 -49.17 9.60
N ILE A 82 -55.11 -48.37 8.60
CA ILE A 82 -56.04 -48.76 7.50
C ILE A 82 -55.40 -48.38 6.15
N GLN A 83 -55.63 -49.19 5.11
CA GLN A 83 -55.03 -49.08 3.77
C GLN A 83 -56.08 -48.99 2.65
N LEU A 84 -55.73 -48.27 1.57
CA LEU A 84 -56.14 -48.51 0.16
C LEU A 84 -57.64 -48.28 -0.21
N PRO A 85 -58.05 -48.13 -1.50
CA PRO A 85 -57.42 -48.63 -2.74
C PRO A 85 -57.34 -47.63 -3.93
N LYS A 86 -57.28 -48.17 -5.17
CA LYS A 86 -56.95 -47.52 -6.47
C LYS A 86 -58.15 -47.58 -7.48
N ASP A 87 -58.11 -47.17 -8.76
CA ASP A 87 -57.00 -46.64 -9.60
C ASP A 87 -57.39 -45.43 -10.51
N PRO A 88 -58.01 -45.53 -11.73
CA PRO A 88 -57.52 -44.66 -12.81
C PRO A 88 -58.58 -43.86 -13.61
N GLN A 89 -58.18 -42.71 -14.19
CA GLN A 89 -58.44 -42.29 -15.59
C GLN A 89 -57.86 -40.89 -15.94
N HIS A 90 -57.38 -40.76 -17.19
CA HIS A 90 -57.09 -39.50 -17.92
C HIS A 90 -58.24 -39.26 -18.94
N PRO A 91 -58.37 -38.11 -19.70
CA PRO A 91 -57.39 -37.02 -19.94
C PRO A 91 -58.00 -35.57 -19.95
N ARG A 92 -57.16 -34.60 -20.39
CA ARG A 92 -57.45 -33.28 -21.04
C ARG A 92 -57.09 -31.99 -20.24
N GLN A 93 -56.43 -31.08 -20.97
CA GLN A 93 -56.01 -29.71 -20.65
C GLN A 93 -57.21 -28.72 -20.77
N PRO A 94 -57.19 -27.43 -20.29
CA PRO A 94 -56.04 -26.50 -20.36
C PRO A 94 -55.85 -25.46 -19.21
N HIS A 95 -54.82 -24.62 -19.42
CA HIS A 95 -54.41 -23.39 -18.71
C HIS A 95 -55.32 -22.79 -17.63
N THR A 96 -54.80 -22.70 -16.40
CA THR A 96 -55.09 -21.60 -15.45
C THR A 96 -53.83 -21.19 -14.67
N GLN A 97 -53.77 -19.91 -14.30
CA GLN A 97 -52.63 -19.25 -13.67
C GLN A 97 -52.38 -19.77 -12.24
N LYS A 98 -51.11 -19.91 -11.82
CA LYS A 98 -50.76 -20.18 -10.41
C LYS A 98 -50.29 -18.91 -9.69
N PRO A 99 -50.74 -18.65 -8.46
CA PRO A 99 -50.41 -17.42 -7.72
C PRO A 99 -49.00 -17.46 -7.14
N TYR A 100 -48.45 -16.27 -6.86
CA TYR A 100 -47.16 -16.06 -6.21
C TYR A 100 -47.04 -16.80 -4.86
N SER A 101 -46.18 -17.82 -4.79
CA SER A 101 -45.76 -18.42 -3.52
C SER A 101 -44.85 -17.46 -2.76
N ARG A 102 -45.34 -16.91 -1.63
CA ARG A 102 -44.52 -16.09 -0.72
C ARG A 102 -43.38 -16.94 -0.16
N LEU A 103 -42.14 -16.61 -0.54
CA LEU A 103 -40.92 -17.22 0.02
C LEU A 103 -40.80 -16.87 1.51
N SER A 104 -41.11 -17.83 2.38
CA SER A 104 -40.83 -17.77 3.81
C SER A 104 -39.31 -17.72 4.04
N LYS A 105 -38.79 -16.56 4.45
CA LYS A 105 -37.37 -16.38 4.82
C LYS A 105 -37.06 -17.13 6.12
N THR A 106 -36.71 -18.40 6.03
CA THR A 106 -36.08 -19.13 7.14
C THR A 106 -34.71 -18.52 7.44
N PHE A 107 -34.56 -17.87 8.59
CA PHE A 107 -33.28 -17.38 9.09
C PHE A 107 -32.36 -18.56 9.46
N GLN A 108 -31.49 -18.98 8.53
CA GLN A 108 -30.38 -19.87 8.87
C GLN A 108 -29.42 -19.13 9.81
N ARG A 109 -29.23 -19.66 11.02
CA ARG A 109 -28.20 -19.17 11.96
C ARG A 109 -26.82 -19.38 11.34
N TYR A 110 -26.10 -18.28 11.12
CA TYR A 110 -24.76 -18.30 10.56
C TYR A 110 -23.76 -18.88 11.59
N GLN A 111 -23.05 -19.95 11.23
CA GLN A 111 -21.99 -20.52 12.07
C GLN A 111 -20.66 -19.78 11.83
N PRO A 112 -19.92 -19.37 12.88
CA PRO A 112 -18.63 -18.71 12.73
C PRO A 112 -17.60 -19.68 12.12
N THR A 113 -16.73 -19.19 11.22
CA THR A 113 -15.65 -20.04 10.69
C THR A 113 -14.54 -20.20 11.74
N PRO A 114 -13.73 -21.28 11.70
CA PRO A 114 -12.60 -21.45 12.62
C PRO A 114 -11.62 -20.26 12.67
N SER A 115 -11.42 -19.57 11.53
CA SER A 115 -10.60 -18.36 11.47
C SER A 115 -11.27 -17.13 12.06
N ASP A 116 -12.60 -17.07 12.09
CA ASP A 116 -13.35 -15.98 12.73
C ASP A 116 -13.35 -16.18 14.26
N TYR A 117 -13.48 -17.43 14.72
CA TYR A 117 -13.33 -17.81 16.14
C TYR A 117 -11.94 -17.46 16.69
N LEU A 118 -10.86 -17.79 15.98
CA LEU A 118 -9.50 -17.42 16.39
C LEU A 118 -9.31 -15.89 16.51
N SER A 119 -9.85 -15.10 15.58
CA SER A 119 -9.79 -13.64 15.67
C SER A 119 -10.61 -13.07 16.83
N GLU A 120 -11.74 -13.68 17.16
CA GLU A 120 -12.54 -13.26 18.31
C GLU A 120 -11.86 -13.63 19.64
N SER A 121 -11.22 -14.81 19.73
CA SER A 121 -10.40 -15.19 20.88
C SER A 121 -9.25 -14.20 21.12
N LEU A 122 -8.47 -13.87 20.08
CA LEU A 122 -7.36 -12.90 20.18
C LEU A 122 -7.85 -11.50 20.60
N ARG A 123 -8.98 -11.05 20.04
CA ARG A 123 -9.64 -9.79 20.42
C ARG A 123 -10.08 -9.80 21.90
N SER A 124 -10.70 -10.89 22.35
CA SER A 124 -11.15 -11.03 23.74
C SER A 124 -10.00 -11.04 24.75
N ALA A 125 -8.82 -11.50 24.35
CA ALA A 125 -7.58 -11.48 25.13
C ALA A 125 -6.79 -10.16 25.01
N GLY A 126 -7.29 -9.16 24.28
CA GLY A 126 -6.70 -7.82 24.16
C GLY A 126 -5.51 -7.72 23.19
N HIS A 127 -5.30 -8.69 22.31
CA HIS A 127 -4.15 -8.72 21.40
C HIS A 127 -4.33 -7.82 20.17
N VAL A 128 -3.22 -7.24 19.69
CA VAL A 128 -3.20 -6.34 18.53
C VAL A 128 -3.49 -7.11 17.22
N ILE A 129 -2.90 -8.29 17.07
CA ILE A 129 -3.09 -9.16 15.89
C ILE A 129 -4.52 -9.72 15.92
N GLY A 130 -5.28 -9.51 14.85
CA GLY A 130 -6.72 -9.83 14.78
C GLY A 130 -7.67 -8.71 15.26
N SER A 131 -7.16 -7.61 15.83
CA SER A 131 -7.97 -6.47 16.29
C SER A 131 -8.33 -5.45 15.18
N GLY A 132 -8.08 -5.80 13.91
CA GLY A 132 -8.48 -4.97 12.76
C GLY A 132 -9.98 -4.62 12.78
N ARG A 133 -10.29 -3.35 13.09
CA ARG A 133 -11.65 -2.80 13.14
C ARG A 133 -12.40 -3.11 11.83
N THR A 134 -13.39 -3.99 11.89
CA THR A 134 -14.44 -4.19 10.88
C THR A 134 -15.51 -3.11 10.98
N LEU A 135 -15.07 -1.84 11.03
CA LEU A 135 -15.91 -0.64 11.05
C LEU A 135 -15.69 0.18 9.78
N ALA A 136 -16.24 -0.33 8.68
CA ALA A 136 -16.63 0.42 7.49
C ALA A 136 -17.50 -0.51 6.62
N PRO A 137 -18.78 -0.18 6.34
CA PRO A 137 -19.58 -0.98 5.43
C PRO A 137 -19.04 -0.87 3.99
N ALA A 138 -19.31 -1.90 3.17
CA ALA A 138 -19.00 -1.99 1.73
C ALA A 138 -17.52 -2.13 1.28
N ALA A 139 -16.52 -2.23 2.17
CA ALA A 139 -15.16 -2.59 1.78
C ALA A 139 -15.04 -4.11 1.52
N ILE A 140 -15.22 -4.52 0.25
CA ILE A 140 -15.27 -5.94 -0.17
C ILE A 140 -13.97 -6.68 0.17
N ASP A 141 -14.08 -7.67 1.05
CA ASP A 141 -13.02 -8.63 1.37
C ASP A 141 -12.60 -9.41 0.11
N LEU A 142 -11.31 -9.31 -0.27
CA LEU A 142 -10.80 -9.85 -1.53
C LEU A 142 -10.62 -11.38 -1.54
N ASP A 143 -10.85 -12.02 -0.39
CA ASP A 143 -10.84 -13.48 -0.23
C ASP A 143 -12.20 -14.14 -0.51
N HIS A 144 -13.30 -13.36 -0.55
CA HIS A 144 -14.65 -13.89 -0.67
C HIS A 144 -15.48 -13.16 -1.74
N VAL A 145 -15.95 -13.93 -2.74
CA VAL A 145 -16.65 -13.44 -3.94
C VAL A 145 -18.12 -13.02 -3.67
N PHE A 146 -18.60 -13.11 -2.42
CA PHE A 146 -19.98 -12.76 -2.03
C PHE A 146 -20.02 -11.89 -0.77
N PRO A 147 -20.93 -10.90 -0.68
CA PRO A 147 -21.08 -10.08 0.52
C PRO A 147 -21.69 -10.91 1.66
N LYS A 148 -20.97 -11.02 2.78
CA LYS A 148 -21.58 -11.43 4.06
C LYS A 148 -22.44 -10.28 4.59
N LYS A 149 -23.62 -10.60 5.11
CA LYS A 149 -24.47 -9.64 5.83
C LYS A 149 -23.84 -9.27 7.17
N GLU A 150 -24.21 -8.09 7.65
CA GLU A 150 -23.62 -7.46 8.85
C GLU A 150 -23.87 -8.27 10.13
N PHE A 151 -22.91 -8.19 11.05
CA PHE A 151 -23.05 -8.67 12.42
C PHE A 151 -23.74 -7.60 13.27
N GLN A 152 -24.87 -7.94 13.90
CA GLN A 152 -25.35 -7.23 15.09
C GLN A 152 -24.75 -7.91 16.32
N ASN A 153 -24.00 -7.15 17.12
CA ASN A 153 -23.36 -7.65 18.34
C ASN A 153 -24.38 -7.78 19.48
N ASN A 154 -24.86 -9.00 19.74
CA ASN A 154 -25.51 -9.34 21.01
C ASN A 154 -24.50 -10.03 21.95
N PRO A 155 -24.11 -9.41 23.08
CA PRO A 155 -23.16 -10.00 24.01
C PRO A 155 -23.86 -10.96 24.98
N SER A 156 -24.38 -12.09 24.49
CA SER A 156 -24.90 -13.19 25.33
C SER A 156 -25.33 -14.44 24.53
N SER A 157 -24.42 -15.39 24.34
CA SER A 157 -24.77 -16.79 24.07
C SER A 157 -23.58 -17.71 24.36
N GLY A 158 -23.85 -18.90 24.93
CA GLY A 158 -22.85 -19.87 25.38
C GLY A 158 -22.03 -20.56 24.25
N PRO A 159 -21.26 -21.62 24.57
CA PRO A 159 -20.32 -22.23 23.64
C PRO A 159 -21.01 -22.83 22.41
N LEU A 160 -20.87 -22.14 21.28
CA LEU A 160 -21.29 -22.63 19.97
C LEU A 160 -20.38 -23.77 19.53
N PHE A 161 -20.95 -24.88 19.04
CA PHE A 161 -20.20 -25.99 18.47
C PHE A 161 -19.43 -25.53 17.22
N VAL A 162 -18.11 -25.38 17.34
CA VAL A 162 -17.20 -25.08 16.22
C VAL A 162 -16.51 -26.37 15.77
N ARG A 163 -16.36 -26.55 14.46
CA ARG A 163 -15.68 -27.72 13.87
C ARG A 163 -14.21 -27.79 14.29
N GLU A 164 -13.79 -28.93 14.82
CA GLU A 164 -12.40 -29.20 15.23
C GLU A 164 -11.40 -28.90 14.09
N SER A 165 -10.45 -28.01 14.36
CA SER A 165 -9.38 -27.60 13.45
C SER A 165 -8.22 -26.98 14.22
N LEU A 166 -7.05 -26.81 13.58
CA LEU A 166 -5.88 -26.20 14.23
C LEU A 166 -6.18 -24.77 14.74
N GLN A 167 -7.05 -24.03 14.04
CA GLN A 167 -7.45 -22.67 14.43
C GLN A 167 -8.39 -22.66 15.64
N THR A 168 -9.26 -23.66 15.80
CA THR A 168 -10.14 -23.74 16.99
C THR A 168 -9.34 -24.12 18.22
N THR A 169 -8.49 -25.14 18.15
CA THR A 169 -7.66 -25.57 19.28
C THR A 169 -6.74 -24.44 19.76
N LEU A 170 -6.14 -23.69 18.82
CA LEU A 170 -5.35 -22.50 19.14
C LEU A 170 -6.18 -21.36 19.75
N GLY A 171 -7.39 -21.12 19.22
CA GLY A 171 -8.31 -20.11 19.76
C GLY A 171 -8.84 -20.46 21.15
N GLU A 172 -9.04 -21.74 21.46
CA GLU A 172 -9.39 -22.22 22.80
C GLU A 172 -8.21 -22.09 23.77
N TYR A 173 -6.98 -22.43 23.35
CA TYR A 173 -5.76 -22.22 24.14
C TYR A 173 -5.58 -20.74 24.53
N ILE A 174 -5.64 -19.83 23.54
CA ILE A 174 -5.51 -18.37 23.76
C ILE A 174 -6.60 -17.85 24.71
N ARG A 175 -7.82 -18.38 24.63
CA ARG A 175 -8.94 -17.92 25.45
C ARG A 175 -8.92 -18.47 26.89
N LEU A 176 -8.52 -19.72 27.09
CA LEU A 176 -8.66 -20.44 28.35
C LEU A 176 -7.37 -20.57 29.15
N VAL A 177 -6.21 -20.64 28.48
CA VAL A 177 -4.91 -20.91 29.12
C VAL A 177 -4.08 -19.63 29.24
N GLU A 178 -4.02 -18.79 28.20
CA GLU A 178 -3.18 -17.59 28.20
C GLU A 178 -3.49 -16.56 29.32
N PRO A 179 -4.76 -16.28 29.69
CA PRO A 179 -5.06 -15.37 30.79
C PRO A 179 -4.59 -15.88 32.15
N LEU A 180 -4.57 -17.22 32.34
CA LEU A 180 -4.08 -17.86 33.57
C LEU A 180 -2.56 -17.80 33.67
N LEU A 181 -1.84 -17.87 32.55
CA LEU A 181 -0.38 -17.73 32.50
C LEU A 181 0.12 -16.29 32.73
N LYS A 182 -0.75 -15.27 32.59
CA LYS A 182 -0.41 -13.85 32.81
C LYS A 182 -0.64 -13.38 34.26
N ASN A 183 -1.48 -14.06 35.02
CA ASN A 183 -1.73 -13.74 36.43
C ASN A 183 -0.76 -14.54 37.31
N GLU A 184 0.24 -13.89 37.92
CA GLU A 184 1.27 -14.56 38.76
C GLU A 184 0.72 -15.26 40.03
N SER A 185 -0.60 -15.22 40.27
CA SER A 185 -1.30 -15.90 41.36
C SER A 185 -2.30 -16.92 40.80
N TYR A 186 -1.81 -18.04 40.26
CA TYR A 186 -2.63 -19.15 39.77
C TYR A 186 -2.66 -20.33 40.76
N LYS A 187 -3.82 -21.00 40.85
CA LYS A 187 -3.95 -22.33 41.46
C LYS A 187 -3.66 -23.38 40.40
N SER A 188 -2.78 -24.35 40.67
CA SER A 188 -2.37 -25.38 39.68
C SER A 188 -3.58 -26.05 39.03
N ASP A 189 -4.52 -26.50 39.86
CA ASP A 189 -5.73 -27.21 39.46
C ASP A 189 -6.52 -26.48 38.36
N ALA A 190 -6.55 -25.14 38.37
CA ALA A 190 -7.28 -24.35 37.38
C ALA A 190 -6.57 -24.35 36.01
N LEU A 191 -5.25 -24.37 35.98
CA LEU A 191 -4.45 -24.50 34.76
C LEU A 191 -4.57 -25.91 34.18
N ASP A 192 -4.55 -26.94 35.05
CA ASP A 192 -4.69 -28.34 34.64
C ASP A 192 -6.09 -28.62 34.07
N ILE A 193 -7.15 -28.08 34.69
CA ILE A 193 -8.53 -28.11 34.15
C ILE A 193 -8.60 -27.39 32.80
N ALA A 194 -7.96 -26.22 32.66
CA ALA A 194 -7.95 -25.47 31.39
C ALA A 194 -7.24 -26.26 30.28
N LEU A 195 -6.06 -26.82 30.53
CA LEU A 195 -5.33 -27.66 29.57
C LEU A 195 -6.12 -28.90 29.16
N MET A 196 -6.74 -29.60 30.11
CA MET A 196 -7.60 -30.76 29.84
C MET A 196 -8.86 -30.40 29.04
N SER A 197 -9.37 -29.16 29.18
CA SER A 197 -10.53 -28.67 28.42
C SER A 197 -10.22 -28.39 26.94
N VAL A 198 -8.98 -27.99 26.63
CA VAL A 198 -8.47 -27.68 25.28
C VAL A 198 -7.96 -28.95 24.58
N PHE A 199 -7.10 -29.72 25.25
CA PHE A 199 -6.46 -30.92 24.70
C PHE A 199 -7.27 -32.19 24.94
N ARG A 200 -8.54 -32.16 24.48
CA ARG A 200 -9.43 -33.32 24.51
C ARG A 200 -8.87 -34.48 23.68
N LYS A 201 -9.32 -35.72 23.97
CA LYS A 201 -8.94 -36.93 23.22
C LYS A 201 -9.18 -36.81 21.70
N SER A 202 -10.17 -36.02 21.26
CA SER A 202 -10.40 -35.72 19.84
C SER A 202 -9.38 -34.71 19.29
N SER A 203 -9.20 -33.56 19.95
CA SER A 203 -8.19 -32.54 19.62
C SER A 203 -6.78 -33.13 19.50
N HIS A 204 -6.36 -33.98 20.45
CA HIS A 204 -5.05 -34.63 20.41
C HIS A 204 -4.92 -35.57 19.22
N ARG A 205 -5.90 -36.47 18.98
CA ARG A 205 -5.92 -37.33 17.78
C ARG A 205 -5.90 -36.53 16.47
N TYR A 206 -6.54 -35.36 16.42
CA TYR A 206 -6.56 -34.48 15.26
C TYR A 206 -5.20 -33.82 14.97
N LEU A 207 -4.44 -33.48 16.02
CA LEU A 207 -3.07 -32.95 15.94
C LEU A 207 -2.08 -34.04 15.51
N THR A 208 -2.07 -35.19 16.19
CA THR A 208 -1.16 -36.31 15.89
C THR A 208 -1.37 -36.83 14.46
N ALA A 209 -2.62 -36.91 13.99
CA ALA A 209 -2.94 -37.30 12.61
C ALA A 209 -2.43 -36.31 11.52
N ARG A 210 -1.84 -35.18 11.92
CA ARG A 210 -1.21 -34.18 11.05
C ARG A 210 0.27 -33.94 11.37
N GLY A 211 0.87 -34.75 12.25
CA GLY A 211 2.27 -34.61 12.65
C GLY A 211 2.54 -33.44 13.61
N TYR A 212 1.52 -32.94 14.33
CA TYR A 212 1.66 -31.85 15.29
C TYR A 212 1.50 -32.32 16.73
N ASP A 213 2.23 -31.68 17.64
CA ASP A 213 2.16 -31.93 19.08
C ASP A 213 1.56 -30.73 19.85
N VAL A 214 1.27 -30.94 21.13
CA VAL A 214 0.85 -29.92 22.10
C VAL A 214 1.87 -28.77 22.17
N GLU A 215 3.17 -29.07 22.11
CA GLU A 215 4.24 -28.05 22.11
C GLU A 215 4.08 -27.06 20.95
N ASP A 216 3.74 -27.54 19.74
CA ASP A 216 3.55 -26.69 18.57
C ASP A 216 2.40 -25.69 18.78
N VAL A 217 1.28 -26.12 19.38
CA VAL A 217 0.15 -25.22 19.68
C VAL A 217 0.56 -24.08 20.61
N THR A 218 1.41 -24.36 21.61
CA THR A 218 1.95 -23.31 22.50
C THR A 218 2.89 -22.35 21.76
N ALA A 219 3.70 -22.86 20.82
CA ALA A 219 4.57 -22.05 19.97
C ALA A 219 3.77 -21.17 18.99
N TRP A 220 2.66 -21.66 18.45
CA TRP A 220 1.75 -20.88 17.60
C TRP A 220 1.04 -19.77 18.37
N ALA A 221 0.66 -20.03 19.63
CA ALA A 221 0.14 -19.00 20.51
C ALA A 221 1.21 -17.93 20.77
N TRP A 222 2.45 -18.32 21.08
CA TRP A 222 3.57 -17.39 21.22
C TRP A 222 3.82 -16.55 19.95
N ILE A 223 3.60 -17.06 18.74
CA ILE A 223 3.65 -16.24 17.51
C ILE A 223 2.52 -15.19 17.50
N LEU A 224 1.27 -15.62 17.60
CA LEU A 224 0.09 -14.76 17.39
C LEU A 224 -0.19 -13.76 18.52
N THR A 225 0.32 -14.00 19.73
CA THR A 225 0.22 -13.10 20.90
C THR A 225 1.26 -11.97 20.89
N SER A 226 1.88 -11.69 19.73
CA SER A 226 2.86 -10.62 19.57
C SER A 226 2.23 -9.23 19.44
N ASN A 227 2.78 -8.22 20.11
CA ASN A 227 2.32 -6.83 20.02
C ASN A 227 2.48 -6.20 18.62
N ASN A 228 3.35 -6.74 17.75
CA ASN A 228 3.54 -6.29 16.36
C ASN A 228 3.74 -7.51 15.45
N SER A 229 3.14 -7.46 14.24
CA SER A 229 3.38 -8.36 13.11
C SER A 229 4.87 -8.65 12.84
N LEU A 230 5.77 -7.66 12.90
CA LEU A 230 7.21 -7.84 12.70
C LEU A 230 7.85 -8.76 13.76
N LYS A 231 7.36 -8.71 15.01
CA LYS A 231 7.77 -9.62 16.08
C LYS A 231 7.18 -11.02 15.86
N ALA A 232 5.93 -11.13 15.42
CA ALA A 232 5.32 -12.42 15.09
C ALA A 232 6.08 -13.15 13.97
N VAL A 233 6.46 -12.44 12.90
CA VAL A 233 7.24 -13.03 11.81
C VAL A 233 8.65 -13.40 12.27
N SER A 234 9.33 -12.55 13.03
CA SER A 234 10.63 -12.91 13.64
C SER A 234 10.55 -14.17 14.52
N ARG A 235 9.43 -14.41 15.22
CA ARG A 235 9.18 -15.63 16.01
C ARG A 235 9.00 -16.89 15.13
N ILE A 236 8.40 -16.76 13.94
CA ILE A 236 8.30 -17.86 12.95
C ILE A 236 9.70 -18.32 12.54
N PHE A 237 10.55 -17.39 12.05
CA PHE A 237 11.92 -17.72 11.63
C PHE A 237 12.77 -18.33 12.77
N ALA A 238 12.57 -17.88 14.02
CA ALA A 238 13.26 -18.47 15.17
C ALA A 238 12.85 -19.93 15.44
N LEU A 239 11.56 -20.25 15.35
CA LEU A 239 11.04 -21.61 15.55
C LEU A 239 11.43 -22.56 14.42
N GLU A 240 11.47 -22.06 13.18
CA GLU A 240 11.91 -22.83 12.00
C GLU A 240 13.43 -23.07 11.98
N ALA A 241 14.22 -22.22 12.65
CA ALA A 241 15.64 -22.44 12.88
C ALA A 241 15.90 -23.48 13.98
N ASP A 242 15.21 -23.38 15.12
CA ASP A 242 15.36 -24.28 16.27
C ASP A 242 14.87 -25.72 15.97
N GLY A 243 13.81 -25.88 15.16
CA GLY A 243 13.31 -27.20 14.77
C GLY A 243 14.38 -28.11 14.15
N ARG A 244 15.29 -27.54 13.35
CA ARG A 244 16.38 -28.24 12.66
C ARG A 244 17.43 -28.79 13.61
N ALA A 245 17.78 -28.00 14.63
CA ALA A 245 18.81 -28.34 15.59
C ALA A 245 18.42 -29.54 16.47
N ARG A 246 17.11 -29.84 16.58
CA ARG A 246 16.59 -30.86 17.50
C ARG A 246 16.21 -32.19 16.85
N THR A 247 15.89 -32.23 15.55
CA THR A 247 15.25 -33.41 14.94
C THR A 247 16.09 -34.16 13.92
N GLY A 248 17.04 -33.52 13.22
CA GLY A 248 17.90 -34.18 12.22
C GLY A 248 17.16 -34.81 11.02
N SER A 249 15.84 -34.67 10.96
CA SER A 249 14.94 -35.23 9.95
C SER A 249 14.17 -34.10 9.27
N MET A 250 13.86 -34.27 7.99
CA MET A 250 13.22 -33.28 7.12
C MET A 250 11.68 -33.22 7.26
N ASP A 251 11.10 -34.05 8.12
CA ASP A 251 9.65 -34.25 8.20
C ASP A 251 8.89 -33.09 8.88
N GLY A 252 8.30 -32.24 8.03
CA GLY A 252 7.14 -31.41 8.37
C GLY A 252 7.44 -29.96 8.80
N PRO A 253 6.63 -28.96 8.38
CA PRO A 253 6.74 -27.60 8.89
C PRO A 253 6.08 -27.49 10.28
N ARG A 254 6.89 -27.25 11.32
CA ARG A 254 6.44 -26.91 12.69
C ARG A 254 5.48 -25.70 12.74
N VAL A 255 5.53 -24.82 11.75
CA VAL A 255 4.63 -23.67 11.59
C VAL A 255 3.64 -23.96 10.45
N PRO A 256 2.37 -24.26 10.75
CA PRO A 256 1.35 -24.49 9.72
C PRO A 256 1.11 -23.25 8.84
N ALA A 257 0.91 -23.47 7.54
CA ALA A 257 0.65 -22.40 6.56
C ALA A 257 -0.58 -21.52 6.90
N PHE A 258 -1.48 -21.96 7.79
CA PHE A 258 -2.58 -21.12 8.24
C PHE A 258 -2.13 -19.90 9.07
N ILE A 259 -0.99 -19.98 9.75
CA ILE A 259 -0.46 -18.87 10.57
C ILE A 259 0.04 -17.74 9.65
N THR A 260 0.81 -18.10 8.63
CA THR A 260 1.25 -17.21 7.54
C THR A 260 0.05 -16.60 6.83
N LEU A 261 -0.96 -17.40 6.50
CA LEU A 261 -2.22 -16.90 5.98
C LEU A 261 -2.94 -15.96 6.96
N PHE A 262 -2.93 -16.23 8.27
CA PHE A 262 -3.59 -15.40 9.28
C PHE A 262 -2.91 -14.03 9.43
N LEU A 263 -1.57 -13.98 9.47
CA LEU A 263 -0.81 -12.73 9.40
C LEU A 263 -1.09 -11.98 8.09
N LEU A 264 -1.17 -12.69 6.96
CA LEU A 264 -1.57 -12.11 5.67
C LEU A 264 -3.06 -11.71 5.59
N LYS A 265 -3.91 -12.02 6.59
CA LYS A 265 -5.31 -11.54 6.70
C LYS A 265 -5.37 -10.07 7.13
N GLU A 266 -4.32 -9.53 7.75
CA GLU A 266 -4.31 -8.15 8.27
C GLU A 266 -4.62 -7.10 7.20
N ARG A 267 -5.22 -5.97 7.62
CA ARG A 267 -5.67 -4.92 6.68
C ARG A 267 -4.48 -4.19 6.04
N TYR A 268 -3.44 -3.95 6.84
CA TYR A 268 -2.19 -3.28 6.47
C TYR A 268 -1.01 -4.10 6.98
N LEU A 269 0.08 -4.16 6.20
CA LEU A 269 1.37 -4.74 6.59
C LEU A 269 2.49 -3.80 6.14
N GLU A 270 3.57 -3.76 6.91
CA GLU A 270 4.80 -3.02 6.61
C GLU A 270 5.57 -3.69 5.45
N PRO A 271 6.37 -2.97 4.63
CA PRO A 271 7.13 -3.54 3.52
C PRO A 271 8.08 -4.66 3.97
N HIS A 272 8.79 -4.43 5.08
CA HIS A 272 9.70 -5.37 5.71
C HIS A 272 8.99 -6.66 6.15
N VAL A 273 7.80 -6.53 6.74
CA VAL A 273 6.98 -7.66 7.20
C VAL A 273 6.46 -8.45 5.99
N LEU A 274 6.04 -7.76 4.93
CA LEU A 274 5.64 -8.39 3.67
C LEU A 274 6.81 -9.13 3.01
N ARG A 275 8.04 -8.59 3.02
CA ARG A 275 9.24 -9.26 2.49
C ARG A 275 9.54 -10.55 3.25
N LEU A 276 9.53 -10.52 4.58
CA LEU A 276 9.76 -11.71 5.40
C LEU A 276 8.65 -12.76 5.23
N LEU A 277 7.38 -12.33 5.12
CA LEU A 277 6.26 -13.23 4.80
C LEU A 277 6.34 -13.79 3.38
N LEU A 278 6.84 -13.03 2.41
CA LEU A 278 7.10 -13.51 1.06
C LEU A 278 8.19 -14.60 1.08
N ILE A 279 9.33 -14.35 1.74
CA ILE A 279 10.41 -15.33 1.91
C ILE A 279 9.89 -16.65 2.52
N HIS A 280 9.13 -16.59 3.62
CA HIS A 280 8.54 -17.79 4.23
C HIS A 280 7.43 -18.41 3.34
N SER A 281 6.71 -17.63 2.53
CA SER A 281 5.76 -18.19 1.55
C SER A 281 6.45 -18.91 0.39
N LEU A 282 7.64 -18.43 -0.04
CA LEU A 282 8.48 -19.09 -1.04
C LEU A 282 8.99 -20.43 -0.49
N HIS A 283 9.48 -20.47 0.77
CA HIS A 283 9.81 -21.71 1.48
C HIS A 283 8.68 -22.75 1.44
N LEU A 284 7.46 -22.31 1.77
CA LEU A 284 6.27 -23.16 1.76
C LEU A 284 5.88 -23.66 0.35
N MET A 285 6.23 -22.91 -0.70
CA MET A 285 5.91 -23.23 -2.09
C MET A 285 6.98 -24.09 -2.79
N SER A 286 8.27 -23.81 -2.58
CA SER A 286 9.37 -24.57 -3.21
C SER A 286 9.66 -25.87 -2.47
N GLY A 287 9.47 -25.89 -1.15
CA GLY A 287 9.82 -26.99 -0.24
C GLY A 287 11.25 -26.92 0.31
N GLU A 288 12.12 -26.10 -0.30
CA GLU A 288 13.54 -25.95 0.02
C GLU A 288 13.73 -25.36 1.42
N PRO A 289 14.73 -25.77 2.22
CA PRO A 289 14.93 -25.21 3.55
C PRO A 289 15.25 -23.70 3.50
N LEU A 290 14.65 -22.91 4.41
CA LEU A 290 15.18 -21.59 4.79
C LEU A 290 16.66 -21.73 5.21
N PRO A 291 17.47 -20.67 5.33
CA PRO A 291 18.82 -20.80 5.88
C PRO A 291 18.86 -20.58 7.40
N ALA A 292 19.85 -21.18 8.06
CA ALA A 292 20.06 -21.05 9.50
C ALA A 292 20.70 -19.69 9.84
N ILE A 293 20.24 -19.04 10.91
CA ILE A 293 20.68 -17.69 11.31
C ILE A 293 22.13 -17.64 11.87
N GLY A 294 22.87 -18.76 11.82
CA GLY A 294 24.16 -18.93 12.51
C GLY A 294 25.37 -19.40 11.68
N SER A 295 25.21 -20.01 10.50
CA SER A 295 26.35 -20.58 9.76
C SER A 295 27.07 -19.54 8.90
N LEU A 296 27.94 -18.78 9.57
CA LEU A 296 29.11 -18.18 8.92
C LEU A 296 30.35 -19.02 9.28
N GLU A 297 30.40 -20.26 8.80
CA GLU A 297 31.62 -21.07 8.70
C GLU A 297 31.27 -22.36 7.91
N GLY A 298 32.15 -22.73 6.98
CA GLY A 298 31.86 -23.76 5.98
C GLY A 298 31.91 -25.18 6.55
N LEU A 299 30.90 -25.98 6.23
CA LEU A 299 30.95 -27.43 6.22
C LEU A 299 29.92 -27.93 5.21
N GLU A 300 30.40 -28.23 4.01
CA GLU A 300 29.62 -28.84 2.94
C GLU A 300 29.09 -30.19 3.41
N THR A 301 27.79 -30.25 3.70
CA THR A 301 27.11 -31.50 4.03
C THR A 301 26.41 -32.02 2.79
N ASN A 302 27.07 -32.96 2.10
CA ASN A 302 26.55 -33.70 0.96
C ASN A 302 25.35 -34.57 1.37
N ALA A 303 24.18 -33.95 1.55
CA ALA A 303 22.90 -34.63 1.66
C ALA A 303 22.34 -34.89 0.25
N GLN A 304 22.13 -36.17 -0.07
CA GLN A 304 21.59 -36.60 -1.36
C GLN A 304 20.22 -35.95 -1.59
N THR A 305 20.05 -35.29 -2.74
CA THR A 305 18.95 -34.36 -2.98
C THR A 305 17.65 -35.08 -3.33
N GLU A 306 16.88 -35.48 -2.31
CA GLU A 306 15.44 -35.72 -2.51
C GLU A 306 14.79 -34.44 -3.04
N GLN A 307 13.92 -34.57 -4.06
CA GLN A 307 13.30 -33.40 -4.68
C GLN A 307 12.42 -32.67 -3.66
N PRO A 308 12.56 -31.33 -3.49
CA PRO A 308 11.86 -30.61 -2.44
C PRO A 308 10.34 -30.65 -2.67
N VAL A 309 9.62 -31.28 -1.74
CA VAL A 309 8.17 -31.44 -1.82
C VAL A 309 7.47 -30.16 -1.32
N PRO A 310 6.52 -29.58 -2.08
CA PRO A 310 5.79 -28.40 -1.63
C PRO A 310 4.97 -28.71 -0.38
N LYS A 311 5.04 -27.81 0.62
CA LYS A 311 4.41 -28.01 1.94
C LYS A 311 2.96 -27.55 2.01
N VAL A 312 2.37 -27.16 0.87
CA VAL A 312 1.09 -26.43 0.79
C VAL A 312 0.25 -26.89 -0.40
N ASP A 313 -1.04 -27.19 -0.16
CA ASP A 313 -2.03 -27.47 -1.20
C ASP A 313 -2.27 -26.27 -2.14
N VAL A 314 -2.58 -26.54 -3.40
CA VAL A 314 -2.80 -25.54 -4.46
C VAL A 314 -3.90 -24.54 -4.11
N THR A 315 -4.96 -24.93 -3.40
CA THR A 315 -6.01 -23.97 -2.98
C THR A 315 -5.54 -23.03 -1.87
N THR A 316 -4.59 -23.49 -1.05
CA THR A 316 -3.98 -22.72 0.03
C THR A 316 -2.88 -21.80 -0.51
N CYS A 317 -2.06 -22.29 -1.45
CA CYS A 317 -1.10 -21.49 -2.21
C CYS A 317 -1.79 -20.36 -2.98
N ALA A 318 -2.88 -20.65 -3.71
CA ALA A 318 -3.62 -19.61 -4.44
C ALA A 318 -4.22 -18.51 -3.53
N LYS A 319 -4.62 -18.84 -2.30
CA LYS A 319 -5.04 -17.85 -1.28
C LYS A 319 -3.84 -17.04 -0.77
N MET A 320 -2.70 -17.68 -0.54
CA MET A 320 -1.47 -17.03 -0.10
C MET A 320 -1.00 -16.02 -1.14
N VAL A 321 -0.89 -16.42 -2.41
CA VAL A 321 -0.56 -15.56 -3.55
C VAL A 321 -1.58 -14.42 -3.70
N ALA A 322 -2.88 -14.69 -3.57
CA ALA A 322 -3.90 -13.64 -3.62
C ALA A 322 -3.72 -12.57 -2.51
N ARG A 323 -3.33 -12.97 -1.30
CA ARG A 323 -3.07 -12.04 -0.18
C ARG A 323 -1.72 -11.33 -0.32
N LEU A 324 -0.69 -12.00 -0.83
CA LEU A 324 0.61 -11.40 -1.14
C LEU A 324 0.45 -10.31 -2.20
N ILE A 325 -0.23 -10.59 -3.32
CA ILE A 325 -0.54 -9.59 -4.36
C ILE A 325 -1.37 -8.44 -3.78
N ARG A 326 -2.35 -8.72 -2.90
CA ARG A 326 -3.14 -7.67 -2.21
C ARG A 326 -2.27 -6.71 -1.39
N HIS A 327 -1.21 -7.20 -0.75
CA HIS A 327 -0.31 -6.39 0.07
C HIS A 327 0.78 -5.70 -0.76
N ALA A 328 1.40 -6.42 -1.70
CA ALA A 328 2.34 -5.86 -2.67
C ALA A 328 1.72 -4.67 -3.43
N ARG A 329 0.47 -4.80 -3.91
CA ARG A 329 -0.30 -3.69 -4.51
C ARG A 329 -0.49 -2.46 -3.63
N GLN A 330 -0.36 -2.59 -2.31
CA GLN A 330 -0.53 -1.47 -1.38
C GLN A 330 0.80 -0.84 -0.93
N VAL A 331 1.88 -1.61 -0.92
CA VAL A 331 3.10 -1.29 -0.15
C VAL A 331 4.42 -1.63 -0.86
N TRP A 332 4.46 -2.65 -1.71
CA TRP A 332 5.71 -3.09 -2.39
C TRP A 332 5.40 -3.78 -3.74
N PRO A 333 5.10 -3.02 -4.82
CA PRO A 333 4.81 -3.56 -6.15
C PRO A 333 5.92 -4.42 -6.76
N GLU A 334 7.18 -4.11 -6.44
CA GLU A 334 8.41 -4.75 -6.93
C GLU A 334 8.45 -6.26 -6.63
N ALA A 335 7.64 -6.74 -5.67
CA ALA A 335 7.47 -8.16 -5.37
C ALA A 335 6.68 -8.95 -6.43
N PHE A 336 5.93 -8.32 -7.34
CA PHE A 336 5.05 -9.05 -8.26
C PHE A 336 5.76 -10.08 -9.16
N PRO A 337 6.92 -9.79 -9.79
CA PRO A 337 7.59 -10.74 -10.67
C PRO A 337 8.01 -12.01 -9.91
N VAL A 338 8.52 -11.87 -8.68
CA VAL A 338 8.90 -13.01 -7.84
C VAL A 338 7.67 -13.84 -7.44
N ILE A 339 6.58 -13.19 -7.00
CA ILE A 339 5.33 -13.87 -6.66
C ILE A 339 4.78 -14.63 -7.88
N ALA A 340 4.84 -14.02 -9.07
CA ALA A 340 4.39 -14.62 -10.32
C ALA A 340 5.26 -15.81 -10.75
N ARG A 341 6.59 -15.66 -10.78
CA ARG A 341 7.53 -16.75 -11.08
C ARG A 341 7.35 -17.94 -10.14
N ALA A 342 7.29 -17.68 -8.84
CA ALA A 342 7.13 -18.74 -7.85
C ALA A 342 5.78 -19.46 -7.97
N PHE A 343 4.68 -18.74 -8.24
CA PHE A 343 3.37 -19.34 -8.45
C PHE A 343 3.29 -20.12 -9.77
N ALA A 344 3.92 -19.62 -10.84
CA ALA A 344 4.05 -20.33 -12.10
C ALA A 344 4.80 -21.65 -11.91
N GLY A 345 6.01 -21.60 -11.34
CA GLY A 345 6.83 -22.78 -11.06
C GLY A 345 6.10 -23.83 -10.21
N PHE A 346 5.37 -23.39 -9.18
CA PHE A 346 4.53 -24.25 -8.34
C PHE A 346 3.40 -24.94 -9.14
N LEU A 347 2.73 -24.24 -10.07
CA LEU A 347 1.65 -24.82 -10.89
C LEU A 347 2.16 -25.69 -12.06
N THR A 348 3.38 -25.45 -12.55
CA THR A 348 3.98 -26.22 -13.65
C THR A 348 4.79 -27.43 -13.18
N ARG A 349 5.22 -27.49 -11.90
CA ARG A 349 5.95 -28.65 -11.35
C ARG A 349 5.09 -29.92 -11.48
N PRO A 350 5.60 -31.01 -12.08
CA PRO A 350 4.85 -32.26 -12.18
C PRO A 350 4.69 -32.87 -10.78
N ASN A 351 3.48 -33.26 -10.42
CA ASN A 351 3.27 -34.02 -9.18
C ASN A 351 3.67 -35.49 -9.40
N SER A 352 4.31 -36.13 -8.44
CA SER A 352 4.59 -37.59 -8.48
C SER A 352 3.31 -38.41 -8.78
N ASN A 353 2.19 -37.95 -8.24
CA ASN A 353 0.85 -38.51 -8.48
C ASN A 353 0.27 -38.26 -9.90
N GLU A 354 0.97 -37.63 -10.84
CA GLU A 354 0.50 -37.42 -12.23
C GLU A 354 0.94 -38.54 -13.19
N VAL A 355 1.97 -39.31 -12.82
CA VAL A 355 2.40 -40.50 -13.57
C VAL A 355 1.32 -41.58 -13.45
N GLY A 356 0.69 -41.94 -14.58
CA GLY A 356 -0.36 -42.97 -14.64
C GLY A 356 -1.81 -42.48 -14.71
N LYS A 357 -2.08 -41.17 -14.63
CA LYS A 357 -3.45 -40.62 -14.72
C LYS A 357 -4.07 -40.71 -16.11
N SER A 358 -5.39 -40.90 -16.18
CA SER A 358 -6.15 -40.92 -17.44
C SER A 358 -6.12 -39.57 -18.17
N ASN A 359 -6.36 -39.59 -19.49
CA ASN A 359 -6.44 -38.37 -20.30
C ASN A 359 -7.54 -37.40 -19.79
N SER A 360 -8.66 -37.93 -19.27
CA SER A 360 -9.75 -37.12 -18.70
C SER A 360 -9.34 -36.39 -17.41
N GLU A 361 -8.53 -37.02 -16.56
CA GLU A 361 -8.04 -36.40 -15.33
C GLU A 361 -6.96 -35.36 -15.60
N ARG A 362 -6.08 -35.60 -16.57
CA ARG A 362 -5.13 -34.59 -17.06
C ARG A 362 -5.87 -33.35 -17.57
N ALA A 363 -6.88 -33.51 -18.42
CA ALA A 363 -7.71 -32.38 -18.88
C ALA A 363 -8.43 -31.62 -17.74
N LYS A 364 -8.85 -32.31 -16.66
CA LYS A 364 -9.42 -31.66 -15.46
C LYS A 364 -8.37 -30.87 -14.68
N ILE A 365 -7.16 -31.40 -14.55
CA ILE A 365 -6.00 -30.71 -13.93
C ILE A 365 -5.62 -29.48 -14.75
N ASP A 366 -5.52 -29.60 -16.07
CA ASP A 366 -5.18 -28.50 -16.97
C ASP A 366 -6.23 -27.39 -16.91
N ARG A 367 -7.52 -27.73 -16.98
CA ARG A 367 -8.63 -26.77 -16.78
C ARG A 367 -8.55 -26.06 -15.42
N PHE A 368 -8.10 -26.77 -14.38
CA PHE A 368 -7.87 -26.18 -13.06
C PHE A 368 -6.66 -25.22 -13.06
N LYS A 369 -5.53 -25.62 -13.65
CA LYS A 369 -4.33 -24.78 -13.84
C LYS A 369 -4.68 -23.51 -14.62
N THR A 370 -5.32 -23.64 -15.80
CA THR A 370 -5.81 -22.52 -16.62
C THR A 370 -6.63 -21.53 -15.80
N ARG A 371 -7.60 -22.01 -15.02
CA ARG A 371 -8.42 -21.14 -14.15
C ARG A 371 -7.55 -20.41 -13.12
N LYS A 372 -6.57 -21.06 -12.50
CA LYS A 372 -5.70 -20.43 -11.49
C LYS A 372 -4.69 -19.44 -12.06
N PHE A 373 -4.13 -19.68 -13.24
CA PHE A 373 -3.35 -18.68 -13.96
C PHE A 373 -4.20 -17.44 -14.30
N ASN A 374 -5.38 -17.64 -14.89
CA ASN A 374 -6.26 -16.54 -15.28
C ASN A 374 -6.82 -15.74 -14.08
N GLU A 375 -7.14 -16.41 -12.95
CA GLU A 375 -7.47 -15.74 -11.68
C GLU A 375 -6.29 -14.89 -11.15
N CYS A 376 -5.04 -15.34 -11.35
CA CYS A 376 -3.85 -14.63 -10.90
C CYS A 376 -3.52 -13.43 -11.80
N LEU A 377 -3.56 -13.59 -13.13
CA LEU A 377 -3.44 -12.50 -14.12
C LEU A 377 -4.38 -11.33 -13.78
N TRP A 378 -5.65 -11.63 -13.49
CA TRP A 378 -6.64 -10.62 -13.08
C TRP A 378 -6.34 -9.97 -11.72
N LYS A 379 -5.76 -10.70 -10.76
CA LYS A 379 -5.34 -10.11 -9.48
C LYS A 379 -4.13 -9.17 -9.65
N LEU A 380 -3.21 -9.50 -10.56
CA LEU A 380 -2.06 -8.68 -10.92
C LEU A 380 -2.47 -7.40 -11.67
N SER A 381 -3.51 -7.43 -12.52
CA SER A 381 -3.94 -6.26 -13.30
C SER A 381 -4.65 -5.16 -12.49
N LEU A 382 -5.02 -5.42 -11.23
CA LEU A 382 -5.69 -4.43 -10.40
C LEU A 382 -4.72 -3.30 -10.02
N PRO A 383 -5.04 -2.01 -10.28
CA PRO A 383 -4.11 -0.90 -10.03
C PRO A 383 -3.55 -0.87 -8.60
N THR A 384 -2.25 -0.60 -8.46
CA THR A 384 -1.58 -0.42 -7.15
C THR A 384 -2.09 0.85 -6.44
N LYS A 385 -1.70 1.04 -5.17
CA LYS A 385 -1.91 2.30 -4.44
C LYS A 385 -0.74 3.27 -4.63
N LEU A 386 0.48 2.76 -4.58
CA LEU A 386 1.71 3.50 -4.86
C LEU A 386 1.84 3.65 -6.37
N HIS A 387 1.97 4.90 -6.84
CA HIS A 387 2.32 5.29 -8.22
C HIS A 387 1.74 4.38 -9.33
N PRO A 388 0.39 4.27 -9.46
CA PRO A 388 -0.27 3.21 -10.23
C PRO A 388 0.02 3.18 -11.73
N PHE A 389 0.46 4.29 -12.31
CA PHE A 389 0.89 4.35 -13.70
C PHE A 389 2.36 3.90 -13.87
N ARG A 390 3.25 4.23 -12.91
CA ARG A 390 4.68 3.82 -12.88
C ARG A 390 4.80 2.31 -12.62
N SER A 391 3.97 1.76 -11.72
CA SER A 391 3.97 0.32 -11.42
C SER A 391 3.42 -0.57 -12.55
N ALA A 392 2.87 -0.01 -13.63
CA ALA A 392 2.32 -0.77 -14.75
C ALA A 392 3.37 -1.69 -15.40
N PHE A 393 4.63 -1.24 -15.52
CA PHE A 393 5.74 -2.04 -16.02
C PHE A 393 6.02 -3.28 -15.16
N ILE A 394 6.07 -3.13 -13.84
CA ILE A 394 6.26 -4.24 -12.90
C ILE A 394 5.07 -5.22 -12.97
N GLN A 395 3.85 -4.70 -13.15
CA GLN A 395 2.65 -5.53 -13.36
C GLN A 395 2.72 -6.29 -14.70
N GLN A 396 3.21 -5.67 -15.78
CA GLN A 396 3.42 -6.31 -17.09
C GLN A 396 4.44 -7.44 -16.99
N GLN A 397 5.61 -7.19 -16.38
CA GLN A 397 6.65 -8.20 -16.19
C GLN A 397 6.11 -9.43 -15.44
N ALA A 398 5.36 -9.20 -14.36
CA ALA A 398 4.71 -10.28 -13.61
C ALA A 398 3.63 -11.04 -14.41
N GLN A 399 2.86 -10.37 -15.27
CA GLN A 399 1.91 -11.04 -16.17
C GLN A 399 2.64 -11.88 -17.23
N PHE A 400 3.75 -11.39 -17.77
CA PHE A 400 4.54 -12.09 -18.79
C PHE A 400 5.16 -13.39 -18.25
N GLU A 401 5.58 -13.45 -17.00
CA GLU A 401 6.04 -14.70 -16.36
C GLU A 401 4.94 -15.78 -16.31
N LEU A 402 3.70 -15.38 -15.99
CA LEU A 402 2.55 -16.31 -16.00
C LEU A 402 2.18 -16.74 -17.43
N LEU A 403 2.18 -15.82 -18.40
CA LEU A 403 1.88 -16.12 -19.80
C LEU A 403 2.94 -17.03 -20.43
N ARG A 404 4.22 -16.80 -20.12
CA ARG A 404 5.34 -17.68 -20.52
C ARG A 404 5.12 -19.10 -20.01
N ALA A 405 4.77 -19.27 -18.74
CA ALA A 405 4.47 -20.58 -18.14
C ALA A 405 3.22 -21.26 -18.74
N MET A 406 2.19 -20.49 -19.14
CA MET A 406 1.02 -21.02 -19.84
C MET A 406 1.37 -21.50 -21.27
N ALA A 407 2.27 -20.80 -21.96
CA ALA A 407 2.71 -21.11 -23.31
C ALA A 407 3.71 -22.29 -23.38
N THR A 408 4.57 -22.47 -22.37
CA THR A 408 5.51 -23.59 -22.30
C THR A 408 4.88 -24.91 -21.84
N HIS A 409 3.72 -24.86 -21.19
CA HIS A 409 2.97 -26.05 -20.78
C HIS A 409 2.50 -26.86 -22.01
N LYS A 410 2.47 -28.20 -21.88
CA LYS A 410 2.01 -29.11 -22.94
C LYS A 410 0.86 -29.98 -22.40
N PRO A 411 -0.38 -29.87 -22.93
CA PRO A 411 -0.83 -28.92 -23.96
C PRO A 411 -0.82 -27.46 -23.46
N VAL A 412 -0.79 -26.51 -24.40
CA VAL A 412 -0.79 -25.06 -24.11
C VAL A 412 -2.04 -24.68 -23.32
N LEU A 413 -1.87 -23.92 -22.23
CA LEU A 413 -2.98 -23.47 -21.40
C LEU A 413 -3.60 -22.20 -22.01
N PRO A 414 -4.90 -22.20 -22.38
CA PRO A 414 -5.49 -21.06 -23.09
C PRO A 414 -5.71 -19.83 -22.20
N VAL A 415 -5.56 -18.64 -22.78
CA VAL A 415 -5.96 -17.37 -22.14
C VAL A 415 -7.47 -17.22 -22.25
N THR A 416 -8.13 -16.96 -21.12
CA THR A 416 -9.59 -16.73 -21.06
C THR A 416 -9.91 -15.25 -21.24
N ARG A 417 -11.18 -14.88 -21.50
CA ARG A 417 -11.63 -13.47 -21.52
C ARG A 417 -11.12 -12.67 -20.32
N SER A 418 -11.15 -13.21 -19.10
CA SER A 418 -10.61 -12.50 -17.91
C SER A 418 -9.09 -12.32 -17.94
N GLY A 419 -8.35 -13.23 -18.59
CA GLY A 419 -6.91 -13.11 -18.83
C GLY A 419 -6.60 -12.02 -19.86
N TYR A 420 -7.31 -12.00 -21.01
CA TYR A 420 -7.17 -10.92 -21.99
C TYR A 420 -7.50 -9.56 -21.37
N ARG A 421 -8.65 -9.42 -20.68
CA ARG A 421 -9.00 -8.19 -19.96
C ARG A 421 -7.94 -7.78 -18.92
N ALA A 422 -7.28 -8.73 -18.26
CA ALA A 422 -6.20 -8.44 -17.33
C ALA A 422 -4.96 -7.86 -18.02
N VAL A 423 -4.59 -8.38 -19.19
CA VAL A 423 -3.47 -7.85 -19.99
C VAL A 423 -3.81 -6.47 -20.56
N VAL A 424 -4.98 -6.31 -21.17
CA VAL A 424 -5.46 -5.02 -21.71
C VAL A 424 -5.48 -3.95 -20.61
N ALA A 425 -5.95 -4.29 -19.40
CA ALA A 425 -6.01 -3.37 -18.26
C ALA A 425 -4.64 -2.83 -17.81
N VAL A 426 -3.56 -3.60 -17.98
CA VAL A 426 -2.19 -3.15 -17.72
C VAL A 426 -1.66 -2.36 -18.91
N GLN A 427 -1.84 -2.84 -20.15
CA GLN A 427 -1.38 -2.12 -21.35
C GLN A 427 -1.98 -0.71 -21.47
N LEU A 428 -3.24 -0.50 -21.08
CA LEU A 428 -3.90 0.81 -21.04
C LEU A 428 -3.26 1.78 -20.02
N ALA A 429 -2.54 1.27 -19.01
CA ALA A 429 -1.91 2.07 -17.97
C ALA A 429 -0.43 2.44 -18.26
N HIS A 430 0.12 2.04 -19.41
CA HIS A 430 1.49 2.40 -19.80
C HIS A 430 1.61 3.76 -20.49
N LYS A 431 2.82 4.32 -20.51
CA LYS A 431 3.21 5.37 -21.46
C LYS A 431 3.10 4.87 -22.91
N LYS A 432 2.82 5.79 -23.83
CA LYS A 432 2.84 5.51 -25.28
C LYS A 432 4.24 5.01 -25.70
N THR A 433 4.30 3.98 -26.54
CA THR A 433 5.57 3.55 -27.18
C THR A 433 6.07 4.62 -28.15
N THR A 434 7.32 4.54 -28.60
CA THR A 434 7.87 5.45 -29.63
C THR A 434 7.03 5.46 -30.91
N ALA A 435 6.57 4.29 -31.37
CA ALA A 435 5.65 4.17 -32.52
C ALA A 435 4.25 4.76 -32.23
N GLU A 436 3.69 4.51 -31.04
CA GLU A 436 2.41 5.11 -30.63
C GLU A 436 2.48 6.64 -30.47
N ARG A 437 3.62 7.19 -29.99
CA ARG A 437 3.86 8.64 -29.93
C ARG A 437 3.88 9.24 -31.33
N GLN A 438 4.71 8.68 -32.21
CA GLN A 438 4.82 9.17 -33.59
C GLN A 438 3.49 9.01 -34.37
N SER A 439 2.73 7.93 -34.14
CA SER A 439 1.37 7.82 -34.68
C SER A 439 0.37 8.82 -34.06
N ALA A 440 0.57 9.26 -32.82
CA ALA A 440 -0.23 10.32 -32.20
C ALA A 440 0.14 11.71 -32.74
N ASP A 441 1.41 11.94 -33.08
CA ASP A 441 1.87 13.17 -33.74
C ASP A 441 1.31 13.30 -35.18
N LEU A 442 1.05 12.18 -35.85
CA LEU A 442 0.38 12.11 -37.15
C LEU A 442 -1.15 12.18 -37.07
N LYS A 443 -1.75 12.38 -35.89
CA LYS A 443 -3.20 12.62 -35.80
C LYS A 443 -3.55 14.04 -36.22
N ALA A 444 -4.61 14.13 -37.02
CA ALA A 444 -5.20 15.37 -37.47
C ALA A 444 -5.57 16.29 -36.29
N PRO A 445 -5.45 17.61 -36.47
CA PRO A 445 -5.99 18.55 -35.50
C PRO A 445 -7.52 18.67 -35.56
N SER A 446 -8.19 18.07 -36.53
CA SER A 446 -9.66 17.97 -36.60
C SER A 446 -10.21 16.86 -35.69
N TRP A 447 -11.53 16.87 -35.45
CA TRP A 447 -12.23 15.80 -34.74
C TRP A 447 -13.29 15.13 -35.67
N PRO A 448 -13.28 13.80 -35.85
CA PRO A 448 -12.36 12.82 -35.23
C PRO A 448 -10.90 12.92 -35.71
N PRO A 449 -9.91 12.57 -34.86
CA PRO A 449 -8.48 12.69 -35.13
C PRO A 449 -7.96 11.57 -36.05
N TRP A 450 -8.28 11.64 -37.34
CA TRP A 450 -7.78 10.74 -38.38
C TRP A 450 -6.26 10.88 -38.62
N LYS A 451 -5.62 9.90 -39.26
CA LYS A 451 -4.20 10.01 -39.65
C LYS A 451 -4.07 11.03 -40.78
N GLU A 452 -3.20 12.01 -40.60
CA GLU A 452 -2.73 12.93 -41.64
C GLU A 452 -1.27 12.65 -41.98
N GLU A 453 -0.95 12.60 -43.27
CA GLU A 453 0.41 12.42 -43.77
C GLU A 453 1.05 13.80 -43.91
N LYS A 454 2.04 14.11 -43.06
CA LYS A 454 2.69 15.43 -43.00
C LYS A 454 3.92 15.49 -43.89
N LEU A 455 4.60 14.37 -44.04
CA LEU A 455 5.80 14.16 -44.85
C LEU A 455 5.61 12.94 -45.76
N GLY A 456 6.30 12.90 -46.91
CA GLY A 456 6.24 11.75 -47.83
C GLY A 456 6.74 10.42 -47.24
N MET A 457 7.48 10.46 -46.13
CA MET A 457 7.90 9.28 -45.36
C MET A 457 6.76 8.70 -44.50
N ASP A 458 5.74 9.48 -44.14
CA ASP A 458 4.62 9.03 -43.31
C ASP A 458 3.66 8.09 -44.05
N ALA A 459 3.61 8.21 -45.38
CA ALA A 459 2.89 7.31 -46.29
C ALA A 459 3.53 5.91 -46.31
N GLN A 460 4.87 5.85 -46.39
CA GLN A 460 5.64 4.60 -46.45
C GLN A 460 5.53 3.78 -45.15
N ARG A 461 5.21 4.43 -44.04
CA ARG A 461 5.13 3.82 -42.70
C ARG A 461 3.90 2.94 -42.47
N GLY A 462 2.84 3.11 -43.25
CA GLY A 462 1.59 2.36 -43.06
C GLY A 462 0.91 2.66 -41.71
N ASN A 463 0.55 1.59 -40.98
CA ASN A 463 -0.32 1.61 -39.79
C ASN A 463 0.41 1.33 -38.46
N GLU A 464 1.74 1.42 -38.42
CA GLU A 464 2.50 1.22 -37.19
C GLU A 464 2.10 2.23 -36.09
N GLY A 465 1.86 1.75 -34.86
CA GLY A 465 1.44 2.58 -33.74
C GLY A 465 -0.03 3.05 -33.78
N LEU A 466 -0.72 2.91 -34.92
CA LEU A 466 -2.12 3.31 -35.11
C LEU A 466 -3.09 2.50 -34.22
N HIS A 467 -2.79 1.21 -34.06
CA HIS A 467 -3.39 0.37 -33.02
C HIS A 467 -2.42 0.27 -31.84
N SER A 468 -2.85 0.81 -30.70
CA SER A 468 -2.08 0.74 -29.45
C SER A 468 -1.92 -0.70 -28.96
N ARG A 469 -0.94 -0.96 -28.08
CA ARG A 469 -0.72 -2.26 -27.45
C ARG A 469 -1.99 -2.83 -26.79
N ALA A 470 -2.81 -1.97 -26.18
CA ALA A 470 -4.10 -2.37 -25.61
C ALA A 470 -5.09 -2.82 -26.70
N MET A 471 -5.15 -2.11 -27.83
CA MET A 471 -6.02 -2.46 -28.97
C MET A 471 -5.57 -3.76 -29.66
N ASN A 472 -4.26 -4.00 -29.79
CA ASN A 472 -3.73 -5.24 -30.35
C ASN A 472 -4.15 -6.47 -29.54
N VAL A 473 -4.13 -6.38 -28.21
CA VAL A 473 -4.61 -7.46 -27.32
C VAL A 473 -6.14 -7.63 -27.41
N LEU A 474 -6.91 -6.56 -27.66
CA LEU A 474 -8.34 -6.64 -27.95
C LEU A 474 -8.63 -7.32 -29.30
N SER A 475 -7.81 -7.09 -30.34
CA SER A 475 -7.92 -7.81 -31.61
C SER A 475 -7.65 -9.30 -31.43
N GLN A 476 -6.55 -9.67 -30.75
CA GLN A 476 -6.24 -11.06 -30.42
C GLN A 476 -7.36 -11.74 -29.61
N MET A 477 -8.03 -11.00 -28.72
CA MET A 477 -9.18 -11.51 -27.97
C MET A 477 -10.39 -11.78 -28.89
N LYS A 478 -10.63 -10.93 -29.88
CA LYS A 478 -11.69 -11.10 -30.90
C LYS A 478 -11.37 -12.28 -31.84
N GLU A 479 -10.11 -12.41 -32.27
CA GLU A 479 -9.59 -13.53 -33.06
C GLU A 479 -9.71 -14.87 -32.31
N ALA A 480 -9.52 -14.87 -30.98
CA ALA A 480 -9.79 -16.01 -30.11
C ALA A 480 -11.28 -16.35 -29.92
N GLY A 481 -12.19 -15.67 -30.64
CA GLY A 481 -13.63 -15.96 -30.67
C GLY A 481 -14.45 -15.26 -29.58
N TYR A 482 -13.89 -14.33 -28.81
CA TYR A 482 -14.66 -13.57 -27.82
C TYR A 482 -15.29 -12.33 -28.46
N SER A 483 -16.62 -12.25 -28.46
CA SER A 483 -17.32 -11.00 -28.77
C SER A 483 -16.91 -9.87 -27.82
N PRO A 484 -16.88 -8.60 -28.26
CA PRO A 484 -16.79 -7.48 -27.34
C PRO A 484 -18.01 -7.42 -26.42
N GLN A 485 -17.85 -6.74 -25.28
CA GLN A 485 -18.93 -6.32 -24.38
C GLN A 485 -18.62 -4.88 -23.93
N LEU A 486 -19.52 -4.27 -23.15
CA LEU A 486 -19.40 -2.90 -22.64
C LEU A 486 -18.01 -2.56 -22.05
N TRP A 487 -17.36 -3.48 -21.33
CA TRP A 487 -16.02 -3.23 -20.78
C TRP A 487 -14.95 -3.13 -21.88
N GLU A 488 -15.00 -4.01 -22.86
CA GLU A 488 -14.10 -3.99 -24.03
C GLU A 488 -14.36 -2.77 -24.92
N GLU A 489 -15.61 -2.39 -25.15
CA GLU A 489 -15.99 -1.19 -25.91
C GLU A 489 -15.44 0.09 -25.26
N ILE A 490 -15.66 0.28 -23.94
CA ILE A 490 -15.08 1.38 -23.16
C ILE A 490 -13.56 1.40 -23.26
N THR A 491 -12.94 0.21 -23.25
CA THR A 491 -11.49 0.09 -23.25
C THR A 491 -10.89 0.31 -24.64
N ALA A 492 -11.59 -0.06 -25.72
CA ALA A 492 -11.22 0.30 -27.09
C ALA A 492 -11.23 1.82 -27.30
N ILE A 493 -12.26 2.52 -26.80
CA ILE A 493 -12.37 3.99 -26.88
C ILE A 493 -11.18 4.67 -26.20
N LEU A 494 -10.76 4.18 -25.03
CA LEU A 494 -9.57 4.71 -24.34
C LEU A 494 -8.25 4.27 -25.01
N ALA A 495 -8.24 3.12 -25.69
CA ALA A 495 -7.11 2.61 -26.46
C ALA A 495 -6.93 3.30 -27.83
N GLY A 496 -7.86 4.17 -28.24
CA GLY A 496 -7.77 5.01 -29.44
C GLY A 496 -8.80 4.77 -30.55
N TRP A 497 -9.82 3.93 -30.32
CA TRP A 497 -10.79 3.50 -31.34
C TRP A 497 -12.22 3.35 -30.79
N ASP A 498 -13.20 4.03 -31.38
CA ASP A 498 -14.60 3.90 -30.99
C ASP A 498 -15.30 2.71 -31.68
N SER A 499 -16.45 2.35 -31.13
CA SER A 499 -17.39 1.31 -31.58
C SER A 499 -17.92 1.49 -33.01
N ASP A 500 -17.90 2.72 -33.55
CA ASP A 500 -18.26 3.04 -34.94
C ASP A 500 -17.06 2.98 -35.91
N GLY A 501 -15.86 2.70 -35.40
CA GLY A 501 -14.62 2.68 -36.19
C GLY A 501 -13.94 4.05 -36.33
N SER A 502 -14.47 5.12 -35.72
CA SER A 502 -13.78 6.40 -35.66
C SER A 502 -12.58 6.36 -34.70
N PRO A 503 -11.48 7.07 -35.00
CA PRO A 503 -10.33 7.18 -34.11
C PRO A 503 -10.63 8.13 -32.95
N THR A 504 -10.02 7.87 -31.79
CA THR A 504 -10.07 8.73 -30.60
C THR A 504 -8.65 9.02 -30.11
N VAL A 505 -8.50 9.84 -29.06
CA VAL A 505 -7.20 10.03 -28.40
C VAL A 505 -6.87 8.80 -27.56
N GLN A 506 -5.71 8.19 -27.79
CA GLN A 506 -5.21 7.11 -26.93
C GLN A 506 -4.89 7.69 -25.55
N THR A 507 -5.75 7.37 -24.57
CA THR A 507 -5.73 7.93 -23.22
C THR A 507 -5.27 6.89 -22.20
N ARG A 508 -4.13 7.18 -21.55
CA ARG A 508 -3.57 6.37 -20.46
C ARG A 508 -4.55 6.33 -19.30
N ALA A 509 -5.06 5.15 -18.95
CA ALA A 509 -6.14 5.01 -17.98
C ALA A 509 -6.02 3.76 -17.10
N LEU A 510 -6.42 3.89 -15.84
CA LEU A 510 -6.55 2.77 -14.91
C LEU A 510 -7.90 2.09 -15.12
N ALA A 511 -7.89 0.84 -15.57
CA ALA A 511 -9.10 0.12 -15.96
C ALA A 511 -10.13 -0.03 -14.82
N LEU A 512 -11.41 -0.09 -15.21
CA LEU A 512 -12.55 -0.18 -14.28
C LEU A 512 -12.46 -1.42 -13.39
N ARG A 513 -12.58 -1.22 -12.07
CA ARG A 513 -12.14 -2.17 -11.02
C ARG A 513 -12.89 -3.51 -10.93
N ARG A 514 -13.91 -3.78 -11.77
CA ARG A 514 -14.58 -5.09 -11.94
C ARG A 514 -15.47 -5.11 -13.20
N PRO A 515 -15.21 -5.98 -14.18
CA PRO A 515 -16.13 -6.21 -15.30
C PRO A 515 -17.47 -6.81 -14.86
N SER A 516 -17.49 -7.63 -13.80
CA SER A 516 -18.71 -8.35 -13.37
C SER A 516 -19.84 -7.49 -12.80
N LEU A 517 -19.60 -6.21 -12.50
CA LEU A 517 -20.66 -5.23 -12.19
C LEU A 517 -21.24 -4.57 -13.46
N LEU A 518 -20.53 -4.67 -14.58
CA LEU A 518 -20.94 -4.22 -15.91
C LEU A 518 -21.52 -5.38 -16.75
N GLU A 519 -21.21 -6.62 -16.39
CA GLU A 519 -21.76 -7.86 -17.00
C GLU A 519 -23.22 -8.13 -16.62
N ILE A 520 -23.78 -7.43 -15.63
CA ILE A 520 -25.23 -7.20 -15.58
C ILE A 520 -25.52 -6.25 -16.75
N ALA A 521 -25.68 -6.85 -17.93
CA ALA A 521 -25.86 -6.20 -19.23
C ALA A 521 -27.24 -5.55 -19.31
N ASP A 522 -27.39 -4.50 -18.51
CA ASP A 522 -28.55 -3.65 -18.43
C ASP A 522 -28.21 -2.34 -19.16
N ASP A 523 -29.13 -1.91 -20.02
CA ASP A 523 -29.01 -0.69 -20.84
C ASP A 523 -28.68 0.55 -19.97
N ARG A 524 -29.08 0.52 -18.70
CA ARG A 524 -28.71 1.46 -17.63
C ARG A 524 -27.22 1.83 -17.57
N ASN A 525 -26.28 0.94 -17.97
CA ASN A 525 -24.83 1.18 -17.87
C ASN A 525 -24.18 1.73 -19.16
N ARG A 526 -24.88 1.84 -20.29
CA ARG A 526 -24.30 2.31 -21.57
C ARG A 526 -23.78 3.75 -21.54
N HIS A 527 -24.27 4.57 -20.60
CA HIS A 527 -23.77 5.92 -20.36
C HIS A 527 -22.25 5.99 -20.09
N LEU A 528 -21.62 4.88 -19.68
CA LEU A 528 -20.17 4.79 -19.48
C LEU A 528 -19.35 4.83 -20.77
N ILE A 529 -19.94 4.49 -21.93
CA ILE A 529 -19.33 4.65 -23.26
C ILE A 529 -19.09 6.14 -23.52
N TRP A 530 -20.08 6.99 -23.21
CA TRP A 530 -19.99 8.44 -23.35
C TRP A 530 -18.98 9.08 -22.37
N VAL A 531 -18.86 8.54 -21.15
CA VAL A 531 -17.77 8.91 -20.23
C VAL A 531 -16.39 8.58 -20.81
N ALA A 532 -16.25 7.46 -21.53
CA ALA A 532 -15.01 7.11 -22.22
C ALA A 532 -14.74 8.06 -23.40
N ARG A 533 -15.75 8.36 -24.23
CA ARG A 533 -15.66 9.33 -25.34
C ARG A 533 -15.20 10.71 -24.88
N ILE A 534 -15.86 11.27 -23.87
CA ILE A 534 -15.51 12.58 -23.27
C ILE A 534 -14.08 12.57 -22.72
N ARG A 535 -13.60 11.46 -22.15
CA ARG A 535 -12.22 11.36 -21.66
C ARG A 535 -11.20 11.26 -22.80
N ALA A 536 -11.52 10.50 -23.84
CA ALA A 536 -10.69 10.24 -25.02
C ALA A 536 -10.66 11.39 -26.06
N THR A 537 -10.94 12.62 -25.64
CA THR A 537 -10.72 13.85 -26.43
C THR A 537 -9.43 14.55 -26.01
N ARG A 538 -8.92 15.44 -26.87
CA ARG A 538 -7.75 16.30 -26.62
C ARG A 538 -8.15 17.65 -26.02
N THR A 539 -9.24 18.26 -26.51
CA THR A 539 -9.65 19.63 -26.13
C THR A 539 -10.99 19.67 -25.36
N VAL A 540 -11.30 20.83 -24.79
CA VAL A 540 -12.60 21.09 -24.13
C VAL A 540 -13.74 21.08 -25.13
N ARG A 541 -13.61 21.74 -26.30
CA ARG A 541 -14.69 21.82 -27.30
C ARG A 541 -15.00 20.46 -27.93
N GLU A 542 -14.00 19.60 -28.13
CA GLU A 542 -14.21 18.19 -28.49
C GLU A 542 -14.99 17.41 -27.40
N ALA A 543 -14.62 17.59 -26.13
CA ALA A 543 -15.34 16.96 -25.01
C ALA A 543 -16.80 17.45 -24.92
N TRP A 544 -17.01 18.74 -25.18
CA TRP A 544 -18.32 19.38 -25.21
C TRP A 544 -19.19 18.88 -26.37
N ALA A 545 -18.62 18.69 -27.56
CA ALA A 545 -19.32 18.05 -28.68
C ALA A 545 -19.82 16.63 -28.32
N CYS A 546 -18.98 15.82 -27.66
CA CYS A 546 -19.38 14.51 -27.14
C CYS A 546 -20.47 14.59 -26.05
N PHE A 547 -20.44 15.61 -25.19
CA PHE A 547 -21.45 15.84 -24.16
C PHE A 547 -22.80 16.27 -24.74
N LEU A 548 -22.82 17.18 -25.72
CA LEU A 548 -24.04 17.61 -26.40
C LEU A 548 -24.64 16.48 -27.23
N SER A 549 -23.80 15.68 -27.92
CA SER A 549 -24.25 14.50 -28.64
C SER A 549 -24.93 13.48 -27.69
N TYR A 550 -24.44 13.33 -26.45
CA TYR A 550 -25.14 12.52 -25.43
C TYR A 550 -26.55 13.04 -25.12
N GLN A 551 -26.72 14.35 -24.98
CA GLN A 551 -28.03 14.98 -24.78
C GLN A 551 -28.95 14.78 -25.99
N ASP A 552 -28.40 14.87 -27.21
CA ASP A 552 -29.15 14.76 -28.47
C ASP A 552 -29.71 13.36 -28.74
N HIS A 553 -29.05 12.33 -28.22
CA HIS A 553 -29.59 10.97 -28.24
C HIS A 553 -30.76 10.77 -27.24
N GLY A 554 -31.19 11.81 -26.52
CA GLY A 554 -32.29 11.76 -25.55
C GLY A 554 -31.99 10.87 -24.33
N LEU A 555 -30.71 10.62 -24.05
CA LEU A 555 -30.29 9.69 -23.01
C LEU A 555 -30.49 10.29 -21.61
N PRO A 556 -30.93 9.50 -20.61
CA PRO A 556 -31.29 10.03 -19.30
C PRO A 556 -30.07 10.65 -18.61
N PRO A 557 -30.14 11.90 -18.09
CA PRO A 557 -28.96 12.57 -17.55
C PRO A 557 -28.35 11.79 -16.37
N LYS A 558 -27.01 11.78 -16.29
CA LYS A 558 -26.24 11.07 -15.26
C LYS A 558 -25.10 11.94 -14.75
N GLY A 559 -25.03 12.16 -13.45
CA GLY A 559 -23.95 12.92 -12.81
C GLY A 559 -22.52 12.44 -13.10
N VAL A 560 -22.31 11.19 -13.52
CA VAL A 560 -20.97 10.72 -13.93
C VAL A 560 -20.51 11.27 -15.29
N ILE A 561 -21.43 11.69 -16.16
CA ILE A 561 -21.12 12.36 -17.44
C ILE A 561 -20.79 13.82 -17.18
N TYR A 562 -21.61 14.52 -16.38
CA TYR A 562 -21.27 15.86 -15.88
C TYR A 562 -19.91 15.87 -15.17
N ALA A 563 -19.63 14.87 -14.33
CA ALA A 563 -18.31 14.74 -13.69
C ALA A 563 -17.15 14.58 -14.70
N ALA A 564 -17.34 13.86 -15.81
CA ALA A 564 -16.31 13.72 -16.84
C ALA A 564 -16.07 15.01 -17.63
N MET A 565 -17.12 15.79 -17.88
CA MET A 565 -17.01 17.11 -18.53
C MET A 565 -16.39 18.16 -17.59
N ALA A 566 -16.81 18.18 -16.31
CA ALA A 566 -16.20 19.03 -15.28
C ALA A 566 -14.72 18.68 -15.04
N GLU A 567 -14.34 17.40 -15.08
CA GLU A 567 -12.92 16.99 -15.08
C GLU A 567 -12.15 17.68 -16.21
N LYS A 568 -12.66 17.71 -17.46
CA LYS A 568 -12.01 18.40 -18.59
C LYS A 568 -11.89 19.92 -18.38
N LEU A 569 -12.95 20.59 -17.92
CA LEU A 569 -12.92 22.03 -17.64
C LEU A 569 -11.86 22.38 -16.58
N ILE A 570 -11.82 21.62 -15.49
CA ILE A 570 -10.87 21.85 -14.38
C ILE A 570 -9.43 21.60 -14.81
N PHE A 571 -9.17 20.57 -15.62
CA PHE A 571 -7.81 20.31 -16.12
C PHE A 571 -7.36 21.34 -17.17
N ARG A 572 -8.26 21.89 -17.99
CA ARG A 572 -7.91 23.03 -18.86
C ARG A 572 -7.56 24.28 -18.04
N GLN A 573 -8.35 24.60 -17.02
CA GLN A 573 -8.07 25.71 -16.11
C GLN A 573 -6.69 25.53 -15.45
N LYS A 574 -6.35 24.32 -14.97
CA LYS A 574 -5.02 24.01 -14.39
C LYS A 574 -3.89 24.14 -15.40
N ALA A 575 -4.07 23.67 -16.64
CA ALA A 575 -3.06 23.77 -17.69
C ALA A 575 -2.69 25.23 -17.99
N ILE A 576 -3.71 26.11 -18.09
CA ILE A 576 -3.52 27.56 -18.28
C ILE A 576 -2.75 28.18 -17.11
N HIS A 577 -3.18 27.94 -15.86
CA HIS A 577 -2.51 28.51 -14.68
C HIS A 577 -1.08 27.98 -14.46
N GLY A 578 -0.75 26.80 -15.00
CA GLY A 578 0.57 26.20 -14.91
C GLY A 578 1.51 26.49 -16.08
N ASN A 579 1.11 27.32 -17.05
CA ASN A 579 1.82 27.53 -18.33
C ASN A 579 2.18 26.21 -19.05
N PHE A 580 1.34 25.18 -18.89
CA PHE A 580 1.61 23.82 -19.40
C PHE A 580 1.79 23.80 -20.91
N ASP A 581 1.02 24.62 -21.62
CA ASP A 581 1.01 24.74 -23.09
C ASP A 581 2.37 25.18 -23.68
N LEU A 582 3.25 25.80 -22.86
CA LEU A 582 4.61 26.21 -23.25
C LEU A 582 5.70 25.28 -22.72
N ALA A 583 5.49 24.67 -21.55
CA ALA A 583 6.53 23.96 -20.81
C ALA A 583 6.51 22.42 -20.96
N SER A 584 5.49 21.84 -21.60
CA SER A 584 5.30 20.38 -21.64
C SER A 584 5.41 19.77 -23.04
N HIS A 585 6.16 18.67 -23.13
CA HIS A 585 6.22 17.77 -24.29
C HIS A 585 5.28 16.55 -24.18
N ALA A 586 4.29 16.60 -23.28
CA ALA A 586 3.27 15.55 -23.16
C ALA A 586 2.34 15.56 -24.39
N LEU A 587 1.99 14.38 -24.90
CA LEU A 587 1.02 14.26 -25.99
C LEU A 587 -0.40 14.08 -25.43
N PRO A 588 -1.45 14.41 -26.21
CA PRO A 588 -2.83 14.22 -25.80
C PRO A 588 -3.07 12.80 -25.27
N GLY A 589 -3.65 12.71 -24.06
CA GLY A 589 -3.92 11.45 -23.37
C GLY A 589 -2.73 10.76 -22.70
N ASP A 590 -1.53 11.37 -22.64
CA ASP A 590 -0.44 10.88 -21.78
C ASP A 590 -0.71 11.15 -20.30
N GLY A 591 -1.34 12.30 -20.00
CA GLY A 591 -1.70 12.75 -18.66
C GLY A 591 -3.17 13.14 -18.52
N LEU A 592 -3.47 14.04 -17.58
CA LEU A 592 -4.82 14.53 -17.29
C LEU A 592 -5.10 15.91 -17.92
N GLU A 593 -4.07 16.54 -18.44
CA GLU A 593 -4.07 17.89 -19.00
C GLU A 593 -4.88 17.98 -20.29
N VAL A 594 -5.46 19.15 -20.53
CA VAL A 594 -6.32 19.41 -21.69
C VAL A 594 -5.68 20.49 -22.53
N HIS A 595 -5.40 20.14 -23.78
CA HIS A 595 -4.64 20.98 -24.71
C HIS A 595 -5.47 22.17 -25.20
N PRO A 596 -4.81 23.24 -25.70
CA PRO A 596 -5.49 24.34 -26.38
C PRO A 596 -6.17 23.87 -27.66
N GLU A 597 -7.08 24.71 -28.16
CA GLU A 597 -7.77 24.46 -29.42
C GLU A 597 -6.84 24.62 -30.64
N PRO A 598 -7.14 23.99 -31.78
CA PRO A 598 -6.41 24.21 -33.02
C PRO A 598 -6.36 25.69 -33.42
N ALA A 599 -5.21 26.16 -33.88
CA ALA A 599 -5.04 27.54 -34.36
C ALA A 599 -5.78 27.83 -35.68
N SER A 600 -6.11 26.77 -36.44
CA SER A 600 -6.82 26.86 -37.72
C SER A 600 -8.31 26.62 -37.53
N ALA A 601 -9.13 27.59 -37.96
CA ALA A 601 -10.59 27.52 -37.87
C ALA A 601 -11.22 26.37 -38.67
N ARG A 602 -10.47 25.73 -39.60
CA ARG A 602 -10.93 24.53 -40.33
C ARG A 602 -10.91 23.27 -39.47
N ASP A 603 -10.04 23.25 -38.47
CA ASP A 603 -9.78 22.07 -37.63
C ASP A 603 -10.57 22.13 -36.32
N ILE A 604 -11.17 23.29 -36.02
CA ILE A 604 -12.11 23.48 -34.91
C ILE A 604 -13.42 22.77 -35.24
N ILE A 605 -13.83 21.83 -34.39
CA ILE A 605 -15.14 21.18 -34.48
C ILE A 605 -16.27 22.21 -34.27
N TYR A 606 -17.23 22.23 -35.19
CA TYR A 606 -18.46 23.01 -35.01
C TYR A 606 -19.30 22.44 -33.88
N VAL A 607 -19.78 23.32 -32.99
CA VAL A 607 -20.65 22.98 -31.88
C VAL A 607 -21.77 24.01 -31.79
N ARG A 608 -23.01 23.57 -31.50
CA ARG A 608 -24.20 24.44 -31.47
C ARG A 608 -24.20 25.49 -30.35
N THR A 609 -23.45 25.25 -29.29
CA THR A 609 -23.28 26.11 -28.12
C THR A 609 -21.84 26.04 -27.67
N GLU A 610 -21.27 27.17 -27.26
CA GLU A 610 -19.89 27.18 -26.77
C GLU A 610 -19.76 26.46 -25.41
N PRO A 611 -18.57 25.91 -25.08
CA PRO A 611 -18.34 25.30 -23.79
C PRO A 611 -18.53 26.30 -22.64
N PRO A 612 -19.35 25.99 -21.62
CA PRO A 612 -19.58 26.87 -20.47
C PRO A 612 -18.34 27.02 -19.58
N THR A 613 -18.33 28.03 -18.70
CA THR A 613 -17.33 28.09 -17.63
C THR A 613 -17.58 26.97 -16.61
N LEU A 614 -16.61 26.73 -15.71
CA LEU A 614 -16.77 25.71 -14.68
C LEU A 614 -17.97 26.00 -13.75
N ASP A 615 -18.15 27.25 -13.37
CA ASP A 615 -19.18 27.64 -12.41
C ASP A 615 -20.57 27.57 -13.06
N ASP A 616 -20.74 28.11 -14.28
CA ASP A 616 -22.00 27.99 -15.05
C ASP A 616 -22.40 26.52 -15.26
N PHE A 617 -21.41 25.65 -15.54
CA PHE A 617 -21.64 24.22 -15.75
C PHE A 617 -21.98 23.46 -14.45
N LEU A 618 -21.45 23.90 -13.31
CA LEU A 618 -21.83 23.36 -12.01
C LEU A 618 -23.27 23.77 -11.65
N ASP A 619 -23.67 25.00 -11.95
CA ASP A 619 -25.06 25.46 -11.79
C ASP A 619 -26.02 24.70 -12.72
N GLU A 620 -25.65 24.44 -13.98
CA GLU A 620 -26.39 23.54 -14.86
C GLU A 620 -26.54 22.15 -14.22
N MET A 621 -25.44 21.54 -13.77
CA MET A 621 -25.43 20.21 -13.14
C MET A 621 -26.32 20.15 -11.89
N ILE A 622 -26.30 21.20 -11.05
CA ILE A 622 -27.12 21.31 -9.84
C ILE A 622 -28.60 21.50 -10.19
N SER A 623 -28.92 22.31 -11.20
CA SER A 623 -30.30 22.50 -11.70
C SER A 623 -30.93 21.19 -12.19
N GLN A 624 -30.11 20.29 -12.77
CA GLN A 624 -30.49 18.94 -13.18
C GLN A 624 -30.57 17.94 -12.01
N GLY A 625 -30.39 18.40 -10.76
CA GLY A 625 -30.48 17.61 -9.55
C GLY A 625 -29.23 16.81 -9.18
N PHE A 626 -28.09 17.03 -9.85
CA PHE A 626 -26.84 16.33 -9.56
C PHE A 626 -25.90 17.20 -8.72
N ARG A 627 -25.56 16.74 -7.51
CA ARG A 627 -24.63 17.45 -6.63
C ARG A 627 -23.20 16.89 -6.73
N PRO A 628 -22.15 17.74 -6.63
CA PRO A 628 -20.77 17.29 -6.54
C PRO A 628 -20.56 16.27 -5.41
N SER A 629 -19.86 15.17 -5.72
CA SER A 629 -19.65 14.07 -4.78
C SER A 629 -18.34 13.33 -5.04
N GLY A 630 -17.84 12.62 -4.02
CA GLY A 630 -16.73 11.67 -4.16
C GLY A 630 -15.49 12.26 -4.83
N ARG A 631 -15.10 11.69 -5.99
CA ARG A 631 -13.90 12.13 -6.72
C ARG A 631 -14.05 13.52 -7.36
N LEU A 632 -15.25 13.90 -7.81
CA LEU A 632 -15.48 15.22 -8.40
C LEU A 632 -15.31 16.32 -7.35
N LEU A 633 -15.97 16.17 -6.19
CA LEU A 633 -15.85 17.12 -5.08
C LEU A 633 -14.40 17.21 -4.55
N ALA A 634 -13.70 16.07 -4.43
CA ALA A 634 -12.28 16.05 -4.10
C ALA A 634 -11.43 16.87 -5.08
N LEU A 635 -11.72 16.75 -6.38
CA LEU A 635 -10.97 17.40 -7.45
C LEU A 635 -11.30 18.92 -7.53
N LEU A 636 -12.55 19.30 -7.28
CA LEU A 636 -13.00 20.70 -7.12
C LEU A 636 -12.31 21.41 -5.95
N LEU A 637 -12.20 20.76 -4.78
CA LEU A 637 -11.47 21.30 -3.63
C LEU A 637 -9.98 21.51 -3.93
N GLN A 638 -9.37 20.61 -4.71
CA GLN A 638 -7.96 20.74 -5.14
C GLN A 638 -7.75 21.83 -6.20
N SER A 639 -8.77 22.17 -6.99
CA SER A 639 -8.73 23.22 -8.02
C SER A 639 -9.23 24.59 -7.56
N ALA A 640 -9.90 24.68 -6.42
CA ALA A 640 -10.48 25.92 -5.90
C ALA A 640 -9.46 27.08 -5.85
N ALA A 641 -9.73 28.14 -6.62
CA ALA A 641 -8.87 29.30 -6.77
C ALA A 641 -8.83 30.20 -5.53
N SER A 642 -9.93 30.25 -4.76
CA SER A 642 -10.08 30.99 -3.50
C SER A 642 -10.70 30.11 -2.41
N LEU A 643 -10.65 30.57 -1.16
CA LEU A 643 -11.29 29.88 -0.05
C LEU A 643 -12.84 29.91 -0.16
N PRO A 644 -13.51 31.04 -0.46
CA PRO A 644 -14.96 31.07 -0.64
C PRO A 644 -15.46 30.08 -1.69
N SER A 645 -14.82 29.97 -2.85
CA SER A 645 -15.23 29.02 -3.90
C SER A 645 -15.15 27.56 -3.42
N GLY A 646 -14.09 27.18 -2.71
CA GLY A 646 -13.95 25.83 -2.17
C GLY A 646 -14.97 25.50 -1.06
N LEU A 647 -15.39 26.50 -0.28
CA LEU A 647 -16.44 26.35 0.71
C LEU A 647 -17.84 26.28 0.05
N ALA A 648 -18.08 27.05 -1.01
CA ALA A 648 -19.32 26.96 -1.81
C ALA A 648 -19.49 25.57 -2.44
N TYR A 649 -18.40 24.97 -2.95
CA TYR A 649 -18.42 23.58 -3.44
C TYR A 649 -18.81 22.56 -2.36
N LEU A 650 -18.49 22.80 -1.08
CA LEU A 650 -18.96 21.95 0.03
C LEU A 650 -20.45 22.16 0.32
N GLN A 651 -20.92 23.41 0.34
CA GLN A 651 -22.33 23.75 0.57
C GLN A 651 -23.25 23.14 -0.51
N CYS A 652 -22.81 23.15 -1.77
CA CYS A 652 -23.56 22.58 -2.89
C CYS A 652 -23.40 21.05 -3.03
N SER A 653 -22.62 20.39 -2.15
CA SER A 653 -22.27 18.98 -2.28
C SER A 653 -23.36 17.99 -1.81
N ASN A 654 -23.06 16.70 -1.95
CA ASN A 654 -23.86 15.61 -1.41
C ASN A 654 -23.52 15.22 0.06
N LEU A 655 -22.68 15.99 0.75
CA LEU A 655 -22.37 15.77 2.17
C LEU A 655 -23.57 16.15 3.05
N THR A 656 -23.66 15.58 4.25
CA THR A 656 -24.67 15.99 5.24
C THR A 656 -24.26 17.27 5.96
N ASP A 657 -25.22 18.03 6.47
CA ASP A 657 -24.94 19.26 7.23
C ASP A 657 -24.03 18.98 8.43
N ASP A 658 -24.22 17.85 9.14
CA ASP A 658 -23.32 17.38 10.20
C ASP A 658 -21.87 17.20 9.73
N GLN A 659 -21.64 16.66 8.52
CA GLN A 659 -20.31 16.48 7.95
C GLN A 659 -19.69 17.81 7.56
N ILE A 660 -20.47 18.71 6.96
CA ILE A 660 -20.04 20.05 6.55
C ILE A 660 -19.66 20.87 7.80
N LEU A 661 -20.52 20.90 8.82
CA LEU A 661 -20.25 21.54 10.10
C LEU A 661 -18.98 20.95 10.74
N ALA A 662 -18.87 19.62 10.83
CA ALA A 662 -17.68 18.98 11.42
C ALA A 662 -16.37 19.34 10.70
N LEU A 663 -16.40 19.55 9.38
CA LEU A 663 -15.27 19.99 8.57
C LEU A 663 -15.02 21.51 8.66
N CYS A 664 -16.04 22.36 8.87
CA CYS A 664 -15.91 23.81 8.81
C CYS A 664 -15.79 24.53 10.17
N THR A 665 -16.13 23.89 11.29
CA THR A 665 -16.00 24.47 12.64
C THR A 665 -14.55 24.42 13.14
N VAL A 666 -13.91 25.57 13.34
CA VAL A 666 -12.60 25.67 14.01
C VAL A 666 -12.81 25.73 15.52
N TRP A 667 -12.17 24.85 16.29
CA TRP A 667 -12.35 24.79 17.75
C TRP A 667 -11.16 25.40 18.50
N ARG A 668 -11.41 25.99 19.69
CA ARG A 668 -10.32 26.47 20.57
C ARG A 668 -9.45 25.28 21.05
N GLN A 669 -10.09 24.18 21.45
CA GLN A 669 -9.48 22.89 21.82
C GLN A 669 -10.19 21.74 21.09
N PRO A 670 -9.54 20.59 20.81
CA PRO A 670 -10.18 19.47 20.13
C PRO A 670 -11.32 18.87 20.98
N PRO A 671 -12.52 18.61 20.41
CA PRO A 671 -13.67 18.12 21.18
C PRO A 671 -13.58 16.60 21.45
N GLU A 672 -12.63 16.18 22.30
CA GLU A 672 -12.43 14.75 22.66
C GLU A 672 -13.69 14.09 23.25
N HIS A 673 -14.61 14.88 23.79
CA HIS A 673 -15.85 14.41 24.41
C HIS A 673 -17.06 14.35 23.46
N GLN A 674 -16.99 14.93 22.25
CA GLN A 674 -18.14 15.00 21.33
C GLN A 674 -18.18 13.83 20.35
N LYS A 675 -18.67 12.67 20.82
CA LYS A 675 -18.78 11.42 20.03
C LYS A 675 -19.55 11.55 18.71
N SER A 676 -20.43 12.55 18.55
CA SER A 676 -21.13 12.83 17.29
C SER A 676 -20.22 13.47 16.24
N HIS A 677 -19.41 14.46 16.63
CA HIS A 677 -18.46 15.16 15.74
C HIS A 677 -17.41 14.19 15.18
N LEU A 678 -16.83 13.34 16.04
CA LEU A 678 -15.88 12.30 15.59
C LEU A 678 -16.53 11.29 14.64
N LYS A 679 -17.79 10.87 14.87
CA LYS A 679 -18.52 9.99 13.94
C LYS A 679 -18.78 10.65 12.59
N ALA A 680 -19.13 11.94 12.59
CA ALA A 680 -19.29 12.71 11.36
C ALA A 680 -17.97 12.77 10.58
N LEU A 681 -16.84 13.07 11.25
CA LEU A 681 -15.51 13.05 10.63
C LEU A 681 -15.10 11.66 10.14
N GLU A 682 -15.34 10.58 10.89
CA GLU A 682 -15.05 9.19 10.47
C GLU A 682 -15.88 8.78 9.24
N SER A 683 -17.10 9.32 9.07
CA SER A 683 -17.98 8.99 7.93
C SER A 683 -17.54 9.60 6.59
N VAL A 684 -16.73 10.67 6.60
CA VAL A 684 -16.21 11.32 5.39
C VAL A 684 -15.13 10.45 4.75
N SER A 685 -15.20 10.23 3.42
CA SER A 685 -14.19 9.47 2.67
C SER A 685 -12.76 10.01 2.88
N ASP A 686 -11.78 9.11 3.04
CA ASP A 686 -10.34 9.46 3.11
C ASP A 686 -9.89 10.37 1.95
N ILE A 687 -10.48 10.18 0.75
CA ILE A 687 -10.15 10.97 -0.46
C ILE A 687 -10.68 12.41 -0.35
N LEU A 688 -11.86 12.59 0.24
CA LEU A 688 -12.45 13.92 0.47
C LEU A 688 -11.73 14.63 1.61
N PHE A 689 -11.47 13.91 2.71
CA PHE A 689 -10.76 14.45 3.87
C PHE A 689 -9.37 14.96 3.49
N GLY A 690 -8.55 14.16 2.79
CA GLY A 690 -7.24 14.62 2.34
C GLY A 690 -7.32 15.81 1.37
N SER A 691 -8.28 15.81 0.44
CA SER A 691 -8.49 16.98 -0.46
C SER A 691 -8.84 18.25 0.30
N PHE A 692 -9.66 18.14 1.35
CA PHE A 692 -10.02 19.28 2.19
C PHE A 692 -8.85 19.78 3.04
N ILE A 693 -8.03 18.88 3.61
CA ILE A 693 -6.77 19.25 4.27
C ILE A 693 -5.83 19.97 3.28
N GLN A 694 -5.71 19.47 2.04
CA GLN A 694 -4.89 20.11 0.99
C GLN A 694 -5.42 21.50 0.60
N PHE A 695 -6.73 21.67 0.52
CA PHE A 695 -7.40 22.94 0.30
C PHE A 695 -7.10 23.94 1.44
N LEU A 696 -7.26 23.54 2.70
CA LEU A 696 -6.92 24.37 3.86
C LEU A 696 -5.43 24.77 3.89
N CYS A 697 -4.53 23.82 3.61
CA CYS A 697 -3.08 24.06 3.54
C CYS A 697 -2.62 24.83 2.28
N ARG A 698 -3.46 24.96 1.25
CA ARG A 698 -3.23 25.82 0.09
C ARG A 698 -3.63 27.26 0.39
N HIS A 699 -4.76 27.45 1.06
CA HIS A 699 -5.35 28.76 1.36
C HIS A 699 -5.04 29.28 2.78
N SER A 700 -3.97 28.76 3.41
CA SER A 700 -3.51 29.21 4.72
C SER A 700 -2.54 30.39 4.61
N ARG A 701 -2.83 31.47 5.35
CA ARG A 701 -1.95 32.65 5.41
C ARG A 701 -0.87 32.59 6.49
N THR A 702 -1.21 31.98 7.62
CA THR A 702 -0.46 32.19 8.86
C THR A 702 0.77 31.29 8.94
N THR A 703 1.84 31.79 9.53
CA THR A 703 3.07 31.01 9.74
C THR A 703 2.91 30.01 10.88
N VAL A 704 3.75 28.98 10.88
CA VAL A 704 3.87 28.02 11.99
C VAL A 704 4.14 28.71 13.33
N ALA A 705 4.85 29.86 13.33
CA ALA A 705 5.20 30.58 14.56
C ALA A 705 3.99 31.11 15.34
N THR A 706 2.90 31.48 14.67
CA THR A 706 1.70 32.01 15.34
C THR A 706 0.98 30.94 16.17
N TYR A 707 1.08 29.66 15.77
CA TYR A 707 0.45 28.53 16.45
C TYR A 707 1.46 27.51 17.01
N ALA A 708 2.75 27.87 17.09
CA ALA A 708 3.79 26.97 17.61
C ALA A 708 3.44 26.44 19.01
N LYS A 709 2.85 27.28 19.87
CA LYS A 709 2.34 26.85 21.18
C LYS A 709 1.22 25.81 21.08
N ASP A 710 0.26 26.01 20.17
CA ASP A 710 -0.88 25.08 19.98
C ASP A 710 -0.42 23.75 19.36
N ILE A 711 0.59 23.78 18.48
CA ILE A 711 1.18 22.58 17.86
C ILE A 711 1.98 21.79 18.90
N PHE A 712 2.86 22.46 19.66
CA PHE A 712 3.77 21.78 20.58
C PHE A 712 3.16 21.45 21.95
N MET A 713 2.18 22.22 22.44
CA MET A 713 1.48 21.93 23.71
C MET A 713 0.18 21.12 23.52
N ALA A 714 -0.05 20.60 22.31
CA ALA A 714 -1.27 19.88 21.95
C ALA A 714 -1.56 18.64 22.82
N ASP A 715 -0.57 18.08 23.52
CA ASP A 715 -0.66 16.85 24.31
C ASP A 715 -0.83 17.09 25.83
N ARG A 716 -0.98 18.35 26.28
CA ARG A 716 -1.34 18.63 27.69
C ARG A 716 -2.84 18.43 27.92
N PRO A 717 -3.27 17.69 28.97
CA PRO A 717 -4.64 17.80 29.45
C PRO A 717 -4.91 19.23 29.93
N PRO A 718 -6.13 19.77 29.75
CA PRO A 718 -6.41 21.17 30.04
C PRO A 718 -6.26 21.47 31.54
N GLN A 719 -5.49 22.51 31.87
CA GLN A 719 -5.70 23.22 33.13
C GLN A 719 -7.10 23.84 33.09
N ALA A 720 -7.90 23.60 34.13
CA ALA A 720 -9.34 23.78 34.17
C ALA A 720 -9.86 25.13 33.62
N VAL A 721 -10.18 25.16 32.32
CA VAL A 721 -10.90 26.24 31.65
C VAL A 721 -12.04 25.60 30.84
N THR A 722 -13.27 25.79 31.31
CA THR A 722 -14.49 25.27 30.69
C THR A 722 -14.91 26.11 29.49
N GLU A 723 -14.21 25.96 28.37
CA GLU A 723 -14.52 26.65 27.10
C GLU A 723 -14.53 25.70 25.90
N ASN A 724 -15.54 24.84 25.83
CA ASN A 724 -15.92 24.10 24.61
C ASN A 724 -16.60 25.02 23.58
N GLN A 725 -16.04 26.23 23.34
CA GLN A 725 -16.59 27.19 22.40
C GLN A 725 -15.97 27.01 21.00
N PRO A 726 -16.78 26.99 19.93
CA PRO A 726 -16.26 27.09 18.56
C PRO A 726 -15.62 28.48 18.40
N LEU A 727 -14.44 28.53 17.78
CA LEU A 727 -13.67 29.77 17.63
C LEU A 727 -14.19 30.58 16.44
N ILE A 728 -14.38 29.91 15.29
CA ILE A 728 -14.86 30.47 14.01
C ILE A 728 -15.54 29.33 13.22
N ASN A 729 -16.67 29.61 12.57
CA ASN A 729 -17.18 28.78 11.47
C ASN A 729 -16.60 29.29 10.14
N LEU A 730 -15.87 28.46 9.39
CA LEU A 730 -15.24 28.87 8.13
C LEU A 730 -16.26 29.35 7.08
N LEU A 731 -17.51 28.86 7.13
CA LEU A 731 -18.57 29.23 6.17
C LEU A 731 -19.06 30.67 6.33
N GLU A 732 -18.85 31.28 7.50
CA GLU A 732 -19.26 32.67 7.79
C GLU A 732 -18.17 33.69 7.42
N TYR A 733 -16.98 33.23 7.03
CA TYR A 733 -15.85 34.09 6.70
C TYR A 733 -16.02 34.75 5.32
N ARG A 734 -15.95 36.09 5.30
CA ARG A 734 -15.87 36.87 4.06
C ARG A 734 -14.44 37.37 3.85
N GLU A 735 -13.83 36.96 2.73
CA GLU A 735 -12.58 37.57 2.25
C GLU A 735 -12.82 39.07 2.00
N HIS A 736 -11.91 39.90 2.49
CA HIS A 736 -11.92 41.35 2.22
C HIS A 736 -11.06 41.63 0.97
N GLU A 737 -11.26 42.76 0.31
CA GLU A 737 -10.52 43.07 -0.92
C GLU A 737 -8.99 42.98 -0.73
N GLY A 738 -8.31 42.32 -1.68
CA GLY A 738 -6.87 42.03 -1.62
C GLY A 738 -6.47 40.91 -0.64
N GLN A 739 -7.41 40.21 0.02
CA GLN A 739 -7.10 39.23 1.06
C GLN A 739 -7.23 37.76 0.63
N ILE A 740 -6.16 37.19 0.07
CA ILE A 740 -6.11 35.76 -0.30
C ILE A 740 -5.90 34.87 0.94
N GLY A 741 -6.91 34.07 1.31
CA GLY A 741 -6.80 32.98 2.29
C GLY A 741 -7.14 33.31 3.75
N HIS A 742 -7.23 32.26 4.59
CA HIS A 742 -7.69 32.35 5.98
C HIS A 742 -6.57 32.13 7.01
N PRO A 743 -6.52 32.92 8.11
CA PRO A 743 -5.45 32.78 9.11
C PRO A 743 -5.51 31.48 9.92
N MET A 744 -6.71 30.93 10.20
CA MET A 744 -6.82 29.68 11.00
C MET A 744 -6.75 28.40 10.16
N ALA A 745 -6.62 28.46 8.83
CA ALA A 745 -6.77 27.27 7.98
C ALA A 745 -5.71 26.18 8.28
N LEU A 746 -4.43 26.56 8.48
CA LEU A 746 -3.37 25.60 8.84
C LEU A 746 -3.58 25.02 10.25
N ARG A 747 -3.99 25.84 11.24
CA ARG A 747 -4.36 25.37 12.58
C ARG A 747 -5.49 24.34 12.51
N HIS A 748 -6.53 24.65 11.73
CA HIS A 748 -7.68 23.79 11.58
C HIS A 748 -7.33 22.46 10.89
N ALA A 749 -6.49 22.50 9.85
CA ALA A 749 -5.95 21.29 9.22
C ALA A 749 -5.20 20.39 10.22
N ILE A 750 -4.35 20.97 11.08
CA ILE A 750 -3.65 20.24 12.15
C ILE A 750 -4.64 19.64 13.16
N GLN A 751 -5.65 20.41 13.60
CA GLN A 751 -6.68 19.94 14.51
C GLN A 751 -7.53 18.79 13.94
N LEU A 752 -7.90 18.87 12.66
CA LEU A 752 -8.64 17.81 11.96
C LEU A 752 -7.81 16.52 11.81
N VAL A 753 -6.54 16.63 11.41
CA VAL A 753 -5.64 15.46 11.31
C VAL A 753 -5.40 14.85 12.70
N LYS A 754 -5.19 15.67 13.73
CA LYS A 754 -4.99 15.20 15.12
C LYS A 754 -6.24 14.56 15.73
N SER A 755 -7.45 15.02 15.40
CA SER A 755 -8.71 14.47 15.93
C SER A 755 -9.15 13.19 15.20
N ARG A 756 -9.14 13.19 13.86
CA ARG A 756 -9.50 11.99 13.06
C ARG A 756 -8.42 10.90 13.10
N GLN A 757 -7.15 11.28 13.21
CA GLN A 757 -5.97 10.40 13.15
C GLN A 757 -6.06 9.40 11.99
N PRO A 758 -6.14 9.90 10.74
CA PRO A 758 -6.53 9.09 9.59
C PRO A 758 -5.53 7.95 9.32
N PRO A 759 -6.02 6.74 8.98
CA PRO A 759 -5.16 5.59 8.67
C PRO A 759 -4.49 5.68 7.30
N CYS A 760 -4.86 6.67 6.47
CA CYS A 760 -4.25 6.91 5.17
C CYS A 760 -3.06 7.89 5.28
N ARG A 761 -1.90 7.51 4.72
CA ARG A 761 -0.67 8.34 4.76
C ARG A 761 -0.86 9.72 4.12
N TRP A 762 -1.69 9.83 3.08
CA TRP A 762 -1.84 11.03 2.25
C TRP A 762 -2.23 12.31 3.02
N ALA A 763 -3.11 12.24 4.03
CA ALA A 763 -3.45 13.42 4.83
C ALA A 763 -2.26 13.92 5.68
N TRP A 764 -1.41 13.00 6.13
CA TRP A 764 -0.16 13.32 6.82
C TRP A 764 0.87 13.90 5.84
N HIS A 765 1.05 13.28 4.67
CA HIS A 765 1.89 13.79 3.59
C HIS A 765 1.57 15.25 3.24
N ILE A 766 0.29 15.55 3.01
CA ILE A 766 -0.17 16.92 2.71
C ILE A 766 0.25 17.88 3.82
N LEU A 767 0.01 17.49 5.09
CA LEU A 767 0.36 18.31 6.24
C LEU A 767 1.88 18.54 6.34
N LEU A 768 2.69 17.50 6.14
CA LEU A 768 4.15 17.57 6.06
C LEU A 768 4.60 18.54 4.93
N SER A 769 4.01 18.43 3.74
CA SER A 769 4.29 19.33 2.61
C SER A 769 3.90 20.79 2.87
N ALA A 770 2.91 21.03 3.73
CA ALA A 770 2.47 22.38 4.09
C ALA A 770 3.51 23.11 4.95
N PHE A 771 4.22 22.40 5.84
CA PHE A 771 5.33 22.96 6.63
C PHE A 771 6.49 23.47 5.75
N CYS A 772 6.67 22.90 4.55
CA CYS A 772 7.71 23.35 3.61
C CYS A 772 7.38 24.69 2.93
N ARG A 773 6.11 25.13 2.91
CA ARG A 773 5.67 26.32 2.17
C ARG A 773 5.99 27.60 2.92
N ASP A 774 6.58 28.56 2.22
CA ASP A 774 6.65 29.94 2.70
C ASP A 774 5.25 30.58 2.53
N PRO A 775 4.71 31.32 3.53
CA PRO A 775 3.36 31.88 3.44
C PRO A 775 3.28 33.04 2.44
N VAL A 776 2.09 33.20 1.84
CA VAL A 776 1.78 34.30 0.90
C VAL A 776 1.94 35.64 1.61
N GLN A 777 2.62 36.58 0.96
CA GLN A 777 3.14 37.80 1.54
C GLN A 777 2.01 38.83 1.82
N GLY A 778 1.30 38.64 2.93
CA GLY A 778 0.23 39.53 3.41
C GLY A 778 0.70 40.51 4.49
N TYR A 779 0.07 41.68 4.53
CA TYR A 779 0.44 42.88 5.32
C TYR A 779 0.59 42.75 6.86
N GLN A 780 0.34 41.58 7.46
CA GLN A 780 0.32 41.43 8.92
C GLN A 780 1.65 40.93 9.49
N ARG A 781 2.38 41.86 10.13
CA ARG A 781 3.57 41.68 10.99
C ARG A 781 4.64 40.73 10.44
N THR A 782 5.79 41.31 10.10
CA THR A 782 7.05 40.68 9.67
C THR A 782 7.65 39.68 10.68
N TYR A 783 6.93 38.59 10.97
CA TYR A 783 7.49 37.38 11.57
C TYR A 783 8.57 36.84 10.64
N ASN A 784 9.81 36.86 11.13
CA ASN A 784 10.98 36.68 10.30
C ASN A 784 10.93 35.33 9.56
N LYS A 785 10.88 35.36 8.22
CA LYS A 785 10.73 34.20 7.33
C LYS A 785 11.63 33.02 7.75
N ARG A 786 12.89 33.31 8.06
CA ARG A 786 13.91 32.35 8.52
C ARG A 786 13.54 31.70 9.87
N TYR A 787 12.97 32.44 10.83
CA TYR A 787 12.48 31.86 12.09
C TYR A 787 11.32 30.88 11.89
N ASN A 788 10.42 31.19 10.95
CA ASN A 788 9.31 30.29 10.60
C ASN A 788 9.82 28.96 10.01
N ARG A 789 10.89 28.98 9.20
CA ARG A 789 11.51 27.76 8.64
C ARG A 789 12.05 26.83 9.73
N ILE A 790 12.74 27.39 10.74
CA ILE A 790 13.25 26.62 11.89
C ILE A 790 12.10 26.04 12.71
N LEU A 791 11.05 26.82 12.99
CA LEU A 791 9.87 26.32 13.71
C LEU A 791 9.06 25.29 12.91
N ALA A 792 9.04 25.40 11.57
CA ALA A 792 8.40 24.43 10.70
C ALA A 792 9.08 23.06 10.79
N TRP A 793 10.42 23.01 10.82
CA TRP A 793 11.18 21.78 11.08
C TRP A 793 10.78 21.11 12.40
N HIS A 794 10.76 21.86 13.51
CA HIS A 794 10.32 21.31 14.80
C HIS A 794 8.83 20.88 14.80
N GLY A 795 7.95 21.60 14.10
CA GLY A 795 6.55 21.21 13.88
C GLY A 795 6.42 19.89 13.12
N MET A 796 7.29 19.69 12.13
CA MET A 796 7.36 18.47 11.33
C MET A 796 7.79 17.27 12.17
N LEU A 797 8.77 17.43 13.06
CA LEU A 797 9.19 16.39 14.01
C LEU A 797 8.05 15.92 14.93
N GLU A 798 7.14 16.82 15.34
CA GLU A 798 5.95 16.45 16.10
C GLU A 798 4.94 15.65 15.30
N VAL A 799 4.69 16.03 14.05
CA VAL A 799 3.83 15.24 13.15
C VAL A 799 4.42 13.84 12.95
N LEU A 800 5.74 13.71 12.81
CA LEU A 800 6.40 12.39 12.76
C LEU A 800 6.22 11.60 14.07
N ASN A 801 6.25 12.24 15.23
CA ASN A 801 6.01 11.59 16.51
C ASN A 801 4.55 11.08 16.61
N TRP A 802 3.57 11.85 16.14
CA TRP A 802 2.17 11.40 16.05
C TRP A 802 1.98 10.24 15.07
N MET A 803 2.66 10.26 13.92
CA MET A 803 2.66 9.15 12.95
C MET A 803 3.25 7.87 13.57
N ARG A 804 4.42 7.97 14.23
CA ARG A 804 5.06 6.85 14.95
C ARG A 804 4.16 6.27 16.05
N ALA A 805 3.51 7.12 16.84
CA ALA A 805 2.57 6.68 17.89
C ALA A 805 1.39 5.86 17.35
N ARG A 806 1.07 5.98 16.05
CA ARG A 806 0.05 5.20 15.35
C ARG A 806 0.60 4.08 14.45
N ASN A 807 1.91 3.80 14.50
CA ASN A 807 2.61 2.88 13.60
C ASN A 807 2.38 3.22 12.10
N ILE A 808 2.33 4.52 11.78
CA ILE A 808 2.30 5.00 10.40
C ILE A 808 3.75 5.26 9.96
N GLU A 809 4.28 4.40 9.10
CA GLU A 809 5.62 4.58 8.53
C GLU A 809 5.65 5.78 7.57
N ILE A 810 6.81 6.43 7.50
CA ILE A 810 7.14 7.46 6.52
C ILE A 810 7.22 6.80 5.15
N GLY A 811 6.52 7.35 4.15
CA GLY A 811 6.65 6.93 2.75
C GLY A 811 7.81 7.62 2.02
N PRO A 812 8.14 7.17 0.81
CA PRO A 812 9.12 7.85 -0.05
C PRO A 812 8.68 9.29 -0.37
N ASP A 813 7.40 9.46 -0.67
CA ASP A 813 6.80 10.77 -0.96
C ASP A 813 6.85 11.70 0.27
N ASP A 814 6.95 11.17 1.49
CA ASP A 814 7.07 11.94 2.75
C ASP A 814 8.52 12.34 3.05
N PHE A 815 9.50 11.63 2.49
CA PHE A 815 10.93 11.90 2.70
C PHE A 815 11.40 13.17 1.99
N GLN A 816 10.90 13.43 0.77
CA GLN A 816 11.24 14.66 0.04
C GLN A 816 10.87 15.94 0.83
N PRO A 817 9.64 16.12 1.35
CA PRO A 817 9.31 17.22 2.27
C PRO A 817 10.27 17.35 3.46
N LEU A 818 10.70 16.22 4.07
CA LEU A 818 11.61 16.23 5.22
C LEU A 818 12.98 16.80 4.85
N CYS A 819 13.55 16.38 3.73
CA CYS A 819 14.80 16.94 3.21
C CYS A 819 14.68 18.44 2.91
N VAL A 820 13.59 18.86 2.26
CA VAL A 820 13.35 20.28 1.93
C VAL A 820 13.16 21.13 3.18
N ALA A 821 12.43 20.65 4.20
CA ALA A 821 12.24 21.36 5.46
C ALA A 821 13.54 21.47 6.26
N PHE A 822 14.34 20.40 6.33
CA PHE A 822 15.66 20.42 6.98
C PHE A 822 16.60 21.41 6.30
N TYR A 823 16.77 21.33 4.98
CA TYR A 823 17.57 22.26 4.18
C TYR A 823 17.19 23.72 4.46
N ARG A 824 15.88 24.04 4.41
CA ARG A 824 15.36 25.39 4.70
C ARG A 824 15.59 25.85 6.14
N ALA A 825 15.64 24.92 7.10
CA ALA A 825 15.91 25.23 8.50
C ALA A 825 17.41 25.45 8.77
N VAL A 826 18.30 24.68 8.11
CA VAL A 826 19.75 24.86 8.17
C VAL A 826 20.15 26.18 7.51
N ASP A 827 19.69 26.46 6.28
CA ASP A 827 19.82 27.76 5.59
C ASP A 827 19.45 28.95 6.51
N ALA A 828 18.27 28.87 7.13
CA ALA A 828 17.79 29.88 8.06
C ALA A 828 18.64 30.00 9.33
N GLY A 829 19.27 28.90 9.78
CA GLY A 829 20.14 28.81 10.94
C GLY A 829 21.53 29.39 10.69
N ILE A 830 22.18 29.03 9.56
CA ILE A 830 23.48 29.57 9.12
C ILE A 830 23.46 31.10 9.17
N HIS A 831 22.44 31.71 8.59
CA HIS A 831 22.32 33.17 8.57
C HIS A 831 21.94 33.80 9.92
N HIS A 832 21.38 33.04 10.89
CA HIS A 832 20.87 33.58 12.16
C HIS A 832 20.86 32.55 13.33
N PRO A 833 22.03 32.16 13.90
CA PRO A 833 22.10 31.15 14.95
C PRO A 833 21.27 31.49 16.21
N LEU A 834 21.21 32.77 16.60
CA LEU A 834 20.41 33.25 17.74
C LEU A 834 18.90 32.94 17.63
N LYS A 835 18.37 32.71 16.42
CA LYS A 835 16.96 32.33 16.20
C LYS A 835 16.74 30.83 16.44
N VAL A 836 17.76 30.00 16.22
CA VAL A 836 17.72 28.55 16.46
C VAL A 836 17.55 28.28 17.95
N GLY A 837 18.38 28.89 18.81
CA GLY A 837 18.24 28.75 20.27
C GLY A 837 16.86 29.17 20.80
N LYS A 838 16.26 30.23 20.24
CA LYS A 838 14.88 30.65 20.59
C LYS A 838 13.81 29.66 20.12
N ALA A 839 14.00 29.00 18.98
CA ALA A 839 13.08 27.97 18.49
C ALA A 839 13.20 26.68 19.32
N LEU A 840 14.43 26.24 19.59
CA LEU A 840 14.73 25.07 20.40
C LEU A 840 14.17 25.20 21.82
N LYS A 841 14.34 26.36 22.47
CA LYS A 841 13.77 26.62 23.81
C LYS A 841 12.24 26.51 23.82
N LEU A 842 11.53 27.06 22.82
CA LEU A 842 10.08 26.90 22.73
C LEU A 842 9.67 25.43 22.60
N TYR A 843 10.39 24.65 21.80
CA TYR A 843 10.15 23.22 21.59
C TYR A 843 10.48 22.37 22.84
N GLN A 844 11.54 22.70 23.58
CA GLN A 844 11.91 22.05 24.85
C GLN A 844 10.90 22.33 25.96
N ILE A 845 10.46 23.60 26.11
CA ILE A 845 9.45 24.02 27.10
C ILE A 845 8.13 23.26 26.92
N SER A 846 7.71 23.00 25.68
CA SER A 846 6.53 22.18 25.40
C SER A 846 6.69 20.69 25.73
N LYS A 847 7.91 20.15 25.67
CA LYS A 847 8.21 18.73 25.90
C LYS A 847 8.48 18.37 27.37
N ASN A 848 8.56 19.35 28.27
CA ASN A 848 9.08 19.20 29.63
C ASN A 848 10.48 18.52 29.66
N CYS A 849 11.31 18.72 28.63
CA CYS A 849 12.70 18.25 28.64
C CYS A 849 13.56 19.19 29.51
N PRO A 850 14.61 18.68 30.20
CA PRO A 850 15.56 19.54 30.90
C PRO A 850 16.23 20.51 29.91
N GLU A 851 16.49 21.75 30.34
CA GLU A 851 17.26 22.69 29.52
C GLU A 851 18.67 22.13 29.32
N ILE A 852 19.07 21.96 28.05
CA ILE A 852 20.44 21.58 27.70
C ILE A 852 21.28 22.86 27.78
N GLU A 853 21.80 23.15 28.96
CA GLU A 853 22.80 24.20 29.13
C GLU A 853 24.13 23.76 28.50
N GLY A 854 24.61 24.49 27.49
CA GLY A 854 26.00 24.42 27.02
C GLY A 854 26.29 23.70 25.69
N GLY A 855 25.28 23.23 24.95
CA GLY A 855 25.47 22.83 23.54
C GLY A 855 25.08 23.98 22.59
N ASP A 856 25.78 24.16 21.47
CA ASP A 856 25.28 25.07 20.43
C ASP A 856 23.97 24.49 19.89
N ALA A 857 22.89 25.25 20.03
CA ALA A 857 21.54 24.84 19.61
C ALA A 857 21.47 24.55 18.11
N PHE A 858 22.41 25.10 17.33
CA PHE A 858 22.56 24.85 15.91
C PHE A 858 23.16 23.48 15.61
N ASP A 859 24.21 23.06 16.31
CA ASP A 859 24.84 21.74 16.15
C ASP A 859 23.85 20.62 16.48
N ILE A 860 23.07 20.77 17.56
CA ILE A 860 22.03 19.80 17.95
C ILE A 860 20.96 19.65 16.84
N LEU A 861 20.61 20.74 16.15
CA LEU A 861 19.67 20.71 15.03
C LEU A 861 20.27 19.98 13.82
N ILE A 862 21.54 20.23 13.51
CA ILE A 862 22.26 19.61 12.39
C ILE A 862 22.45 18.11 12.64
N GLU A 863 23.11 17.72 13.74
CA GLU A 863 23.42 16.31 14.04
C GLU A 863 22.15 15.47 14.14
N GLY A 864 21.16 15.96 14.90
CA GLY A 864 19.89 15.27 15.10
C GLY A 864 19.07 15.14 13.81
N GLY A 865 19.07 16.17 12.95
CA GLY A 865 18.36 16.15 11.68
C GLY A 865 19.04 15.31 10.61
N LEU A 866 20.37 15.39 10.47
CA LEU A 866 21.14 14.58 9.54
C LEU A 866 21.05 13.08 9.90
N LEU A 867 21.17 12.74 11.19
CA LEU A 867 20.97 11.36 11.67
C LEU A 867 19.54 10.86 11.39
N LEU A 868 18.53 11.71 11.58
CA LEU A 868 17.15 11.37 11.24
C LEU A 868 17.00 11.12 9.73
N LEU A 869 17.51 11.99 8.87
CA LEU A 869 17.40 11.81 7.42
C LEU A 869 18.12 10.54 6.94
N LYS A 870 19.35 10.29 7.39
CA LYS A 870 20.10 9.06 7.07
C LYS A 870 19.36 7.80 7.52
N THR A 871 18.89 7.77 8.78
CA THR A 871 18.15 6.59 9.30
C THR A 871 16.80 6.37 8.62
N GLN A 872 16.11 7.42 8.14
CA GLN A 872 14.90 7.25 7.34
C GLN A 872 15.22 6.80 5.91
N PHE A 873 16.27 7.31 5.28
CA PHE A 873 16.73 6.82 3.97
C PHE A 873 17.08 5.33 4.02
N ASP A 874 17.87 4.90 5.01
CA ASP A 874 18.20 3.49 5.23
C ASP A 874 16.96 2.61 5.42
N GLN A 875 15.95 3.09 6.16
CA GLN A 875 14.68 2.37 6.39
C GLN A 875 13.78 2.30 5.15
N LEU A 876 13.85 3.28 4.25
CA LEU A 876 13.08 3.29 2.99
C LEU A 876 13.70 2.38 1.93
N VAL A 877 15.04 2.41 1.84
CA VAL A 877 15.80 1.84 0.73
C VAL A 877 16.25 0.41 1.03
N LEU A 878 16.86 0.18 2.20
CA LEU A 878 17.51 -1.09 2.53
C LEU A 878 16.52 -2.09 3.11
N PRO A 879 16.55 -3.38 2.71
CA PRO A 879 15.72 -4.45 3.28
C PRO A 879 15.90 -4.74 4.79
N SER A 880 16.72 -3.98 5.51
CA SER A 880 17.51 -4.50 6.61
C SER A 880 16.78 -4.58 7.96
N MET A 881 16.31 -5.79 8.27
CA MET A 881 16.68 -6.40 9.55
C MET A 881 17.71 -7.50 9.27
N LYS A 882 18.62 -7.79 10.22
CA LYS A 882 19.65 -8.83 10.02
C LYS A 882 19.08 -10.23 9.73
N THR A 883 17.80 -10.44 10.03
CA THR A 883 17.03 -11.64 9.66
C THR A 883 16.82 -11.77 8.14
N SER A 884 16.52 -10.68 7.42
CA SER A 884 16.27 -10.71 5.97
C SER A 884 17.55 -11.00 5.19
N SER A 885 18.65 -10.30 5.48
CA SER A 885 19.94 -10.50 4.81
C SER A 885 20.57 -11.89 5.02
N VAL A 886 20.17 -12.62 6.07
CA VAL A 886 20.60 -14.01 6.28
C VAL A 886 19.61 -14.99 5.65
N ALA A 887 18.30 -14.70 5.72
CA ALA A 887 17.26 -15.48 5.04
C ALA A 887 17.41 -15.48 3.51
N GLU A 888 17.83 -14.36 2.92
CA GLU A 888 18.06 -14.20 1.49
C GLU A 888 19.32 -14.96 1.04
N ARG A 889 20.44 -14.78 1.75
CA ARG A 889 21.77 -15.30 1.36
C ARG A 889 21.86 -16.83 1.27
N GLY A 890 20.94 -17.56 1.89
CA GLY A 890 20.88 -19.03 1.81
C GLY A 890 19.57 -19.59 1.26
N LEU A 891 18.69 -18.75 0.70
CA LEU A 891 17.71 -19.18 -0.33
C LEU A 891 18.27 -18.93 -1.74
N PHE A 892 19.11 -17.91 -1.90
CA PHE A 892 19.71 -17.49 -3.17
C PHE A 892 21.24 -17.55 -3.04
N GLY A 893 21.77 -18.78 -2.94
CA GLY A 893 23.20 -19.02 -2.70
C GLY A 893 24.09 -18.30 -3.72
N MET A 894 25.22 -17.76 -3.25
CA MET A 894 26.16 -16.99 -4.08
C MET A 894 27.01 -17.87 -5.01
N ASP A 895 26.38 -18.55 -5.96
CA ASP A 895 27.07 -19.03 -7.17
C ASP A 895 26.90 -18.00 -8.29
N ASN A 896 27.78 -16.99 -8.27
CA ASN A 896 27.96 -16.04 -9.36
C ASN A 896 28.47 -16.76 -10.62
N LYS A 897 27.56 -17.40 -11.37
CA LYS A 897 27.70 -17.75 -12.81
C LYS A 897 26.43 -18.30 -13.48
N GLY A 898 25.30 -18.40 -12.79
CA GLY A 898 24.00 -18.73 -13.41
C GLY A 898 22.85 -17.93 -12.80
N GLU A 899 21.89 -17.52 -13.63
CA GLU A 899 20.69 -16.80 -13.19
C GLU A 899 19.87 -17.67 -12.21
N SER A 900 19.91 -17.34 -10.92
CA SER A 900 19.03 -17.97 -9.93
C SER A 900 17.57 -17.59 -10.22
N PRO A 901 16.66 -18.53 -10.52
CA PRO A 901 15.35 -18.23 -11.12
C PRO A 901 14.34 -17.48 -10.22
N LEU A 902 14.71 -17.17 -8.97
CA LEU A 902 13.85 -16.55 -7.96
C LEU A 902 14.49 -15.33 -7.27
N ASP A 903 15.41 -14.63 -7.94
CA ASP A 903 16.07 -13.46 -7.36
C ASP A 903 15.08 -12.41 -6.82
N MET A 904 15.38 -11.88 -5.63
CA MET A 904 14.52 -11.00 -4.83
C MET A 904 14.94 -9.55 -5.02
N PRO A 905 14.01 -8.57 -5.12
CA PRO A 905 14.39 -7.18 -5.36
C PRO A 905 15.34 -6.68 -4.27
N ALA A 906 16.49 -6.12 -4.66
CA ALA A 906 17.52 -5.67 -3.73
C ALA A 906 17.07 -4.50 -2.83
N LEU A 907 16.07 -3.72 -3.27
CA LEU A 907 15.55 -2.53 -2.61
C LEU A 907 14.09 -2.72 -2.18
N LEU A 908 13.69 -2.10 -1.07
CA LEU A 908 12.29 -2.07 -0.62
C LEU A 908 11.48 -0.96 -1.28
N HIS A 909 12.10 0.20 -1.51
CA HIS A 909 11.55 1.24 -2.35
C HIS A 909 12.68 1.92 -3.12
N VAL A 910 12.45 2.20 -4.41
CA VAL A 910 13.41 2.91 -5.25
C VAL A 910 13.02 4.40 -5.31
N PRO A 911 13.71 5.29 -4.56
CA PRO A 911 13.43 6.72 -4.55
C PRO A 911 13.57 7.31 -5.96
N ASP A 912 12.86 8.40 -6.23
CA ASP A 912 13.03 9.14 -7.48
C ASP A 912 14.20 10.14 -7.39
N TYR A 913 14.69 10.58 -8.55
CA TYR A 913 15.75 11.59 -8.59
C TYR A 913 15.36 12.91 -7.94
N ALA A 914 14.08 13.30 -7.94
CA ALA A 914 13.61 14.51 -7.23
C ALA A 914 13.78 14.43 -5.69
N THR A 915 13.55 13.25 -5.10
CA THR A 915 13.81 12.96 -3.69
C THR A 915 15.31 12.88 -3.42
N LEU A 916 16.07 12.19 -4.28
CA LEU A 916 17.54 12.10 -4.16
C LEU A 916 18.20 13.48 -4.24
N HIS A 917 17.83 14.31 -5.20
CA HIS A 917 18.24 15.72 -5.33
C HIS A 917 17.96 16.52 -4.05
N SER A 918 16.76 16.36 -3.48
CA SER A 918 16.39 17.04 -2.23
C SER A 918 17.26 16.57 -1.04
N PHE A 919 17.62 15.28 -1.01
CA PHE A 919 18.51 14.71 0.00
C PHE A 919 19.99 15.11 -0.20
N VAL A 920 20.46 15.20 -1.44
CA VAL A 920 21.76 15.78 -1.82
C VAL A 920 21.87 17.21 -1.32
N ARG A 921 20.88 18.07 -1.61
CA ARG A 921 20.85 19.45 -1.09
C ARG A 921 20.89 19.50 0.45
N ALA A 922 20.17 18.59 1.11
CA ALA A 922 20.12 18.51 2.57
C ALA A 922 21.45 18.07 3.22
N MET A 923 22.26 17.21 2.57
CA MET A 923 23.60 16.85 3.03
C MET A 923 24.66 17.88 2.62
N GLY A 924 24.54 18.44 1.40
CA GLY A 924 25.46 19.43 0.85
C GLY A 924 25.51 20.73 1.67
N ILE A 925 24.37 21.26 2.10
CA ILE A 925 24.33 22.46 2.97
C ILE A 925 24.97 22.26 4.35
N VAL A 926 25.10 21.01 4.80
CA VAL A 926 25.80 20.65 6.05
C VAL A 926 27.31 20.44 5.82
N GLY A 927 27.74 20.23 4.58
CA GLY A 927 29.13 19.87 4.24
C GLY A 927 29.47 18.41 4.51
N ASP A 928 28.49 17.51 4.42
CA ASP A 928 28.67 16.06 4.60
C ASP A 928 29.20 15.40 3.32
N ASP A 929 30.41 15.79 2.90
CA ASP A 929 31.11 15.30 1.70
C ASP A 929 31.16 13.75 1.66
N ASP A 930 31.35 13.12 2.83
CA ASP A 930 31.40 11.66 2.93
C ASP A 930 30.00 11.05 2.74
N GLY A 931 28.94 11.64 3.32
CA GLY A 931 27.56 11.22 3.07
C GLY A 931 27.18 11.30 1.59
N LEU A 932 27.59 12.36 0.89
CA LEU A 932 27.40 12.51 -0.55
C LEU A 932 28.09 11.40 -1.36
N LEU A 933 29.36 11.09 -1.08
CA LEU A 933 30.06 9.99 -1.75
C LEU A 933 29.44 8.62 -1.44
N HIS A 934 29.00 8.37 -0.20
CA HIS A 934 28.30 7.13 0.13
C HIS A 934 26.97 6.99 -0.61
N LEU A 935 26.21 8.09 -0.75
CA LEU A 935 24.99 8.11 -1.55
C LEU A 935 25.29 7.86 -3.04
N LEU A 936 26.27 8.55 -3.62
CA LEU A 936 26.66 8.36 -5.03
C LEU A 936 27.10 6.93 -5.33
N ARG A 937 27.90 6.30 -4.46
CA ARG A 937 28.26 4.87 -4.56
C ARG A 937 27.05 3.95 -4.47
N TRP A 938 26.03 4.28 -3.68
CA TRP A 938 24.78 3.51 -3.63
C TRP A 938 23.92 3.71 -4.87
N MET A 939 23.80 4.95 -5.37
CA MET A 939 23.05 5.28 -6.58
C MET A 939 23.66 4.55 -7.79
N SER A 940 24.99 4.55 -7.93
CA SER A 940 25.70 3.88 -9.02
C SER A 940 25.45 2.36 -9.05
N ARG A 941 25.46 1.70 -7.89
CA ARG A 941 25.08 0.26 -7.76
C ARG A 941 23.61 -0.03 -8.04
N SER A 942 22.77 1.00 -8.02
CA SER A 942 21.31 0.91 -8.20
C SER A 942 20.85 1.58 -9.50
N ALA A 943 21.80 1.92 -10.39
CA ALA A 943 21.58 2.83 -11.51
C ALA A 943 20.53 2.30 -12.49
N ASP A 944 20.54 1.01 -12.82
CA ASP A 944 19.56 0.40 -13.72
C ASP A 944 18.12 0.65 -13.26
N GLN A 945 17.84 0.39 -11.97
CA GLN A 945 16.51 0.60 -11.38
C GLN A 945 16.16 2.10 -11.25
N LEU A 946 17.15 2.97 -11.04
CA LEU A 946 16.92 4.42 -11.00
C LEU A 946 16.62 4.98 -12.39
N ASN A 947 17.36 4.54 -13.40
CA ASN A 947 17.23 4.95 -14.80
C ASN A 947 15.89 4.47 -15.39
N GLU A 948 15.53 3.18 -15.23
CA GLU A 948 14.21 2.64 -15.64
C GLU A 948 13.04 3.47 -15.07
N LEU A 949 13.18 3.93 -13.82
CA LEU A 949 12.13 4.70 -13.13
C LEU A 949 12.18 6.20 -13.44
N ALA A 950 13.31 6.70 -13.93
CA ALA A 950 13.42 8.02 -14.54
C ALA A 950 12.70 8.03 -15.90
N GLU A 951 12.90 7.02 -16.74
CA GLU A 951 12.23 6.89 -18.04
C GLU A 951 10.68 6.84 -17.97
N GLU A 952 10.10 6.37 -16.85
CA GLU A 952 8.64 6.41 -16.64
C GLU A 952 8.10 7.84 -16.33
N ARG A 953 8.97 8.86 -16.30
CA ARG A 953 8.61 10.27 -16.08
C ARG A 953 9.13 11.17 -17.19
N LEU A 954 8.31 12.12 -17.64
CA LEU A 954 8.68 13.10 -18.66
C LEU A 954 9.92 13.94 -18.27
N ASN A 955 10.02 14.36 -17.01
CA ASN A 955 11.16 15.13 -16.49
C ASN A 955 12.16 14.25 -15.71
N GLY A 956 12.12 12.92 -15.87
CA GLY A 956 12.96 12.00 -15.09
C GLY A 956 14.46 12.20 -15.35
N GLU A 957 14.84 12.32 -16.63
CA GLU A 957 16.21 12.58 -17.06
C GLU A 957 16.71 13.96 -16.61
N GLN A 958 15.88 15.00 -16.72
CA GLN A 958 16.21 16.35 -16.22
C GLN A 958 16.48 16.34 -14.72
N MET A 959 15.67 15.62 -13.93
CA MET A 959 15.91 15.47 -12.48
C MET A 959 17.16 14.63 -12.18
N MET A 960 17.48 13.63 -13.01
CA MET A 960 18.73 12.87 -12.90
C MET A 960 19.94 13.79 -13.11
N ARG A 961 19.94 14.59 -14.19
CA ARG A 961 20.99 15.59 -14.48
C ARG A 961 21.13 16.58 -13.33
N GLN A 962 20.05 17.22 -12.88
CA GLN A 962 20.10 18.14 -11.73
C GLN A 962 20.59 17.46 -10.43
N THR A 963 20.31 16.17 -10.21
CA THR A 963 20.88 15.43 -9.06
C THR A 963 22.41 15.34 -9.16
N LEU A 964 22.94 15.00 -10.34
CA LEU A 964 24.40 14.88 -10.57
C LEU A 964 25.09 16.26 -10.49
N VAL A 965 24.49 17.30 -11.10
CA VAL A 965 24.95 18.69 -11.01
C VAL A 965 25.02 19.16 -9.56
N ALA A 966 24.00 18.90 -8.75
CA ALA A 966 24.00 19.26 -7.33
C ALA A 966 25.09 18.52 -6.54
N ILE A 967 25.37 17.25 -6.83
CA ILE A 967 26.47 16.51 -6.20
C ILE A 967 27.82 17.15 -6.56
N ARG A 968 28.04 17.49 -7.84
CA ARG A 968 29.25 18.19 -8.30
C ARG A 968 29.43 19.53 -7.56
N LEU A 969 28.39 20.37 -7.56
CA LEU A 969 28.40 21.69 -6.92
C LEU A 969 28.86 21.64 -5.45
N TYR A 970 28.28 20.73 -4.65
CA TYR A 970 28.59 20.65 -3.22
C TYR A 970 29.97 20.04 -2.93
N LEU A 971 30.46 19.12 -3.76
CA LEU A 971 31.80 18.54 -3.61
C LEU A 971 32.91 19.54 -4.02
N GLU A 972 32.68 20.33 -5.09
CA GLU A 972 33.58 21.39 -5.55
C GLU A 972 33.47 22.67 -4.71
N LYS A 973 32.43 22.80 -3.86
CA LYS A 973 32.19 23.92 -2.93
C LYS A 973 32.04 25.27 -3.63
N LEU A 974 31.45 25.23 -4.82
CA LEU A 974 31.12 26.40 -5.64
C LEU A 974 29.89 27.13 -5.05
N GLU A 975 30.08 27.86 -3.96
CA GLU A 975 29.02 28.73 -3.41
C GLU A 975 28.80 29.98 -4.27
N PRO A 976 27.55 30.39 -4.54
CA PRO A 976 27.28 31.52 -5.43
C PRO A 976 27.77 32.89 -4.91
N GLN A 977 27.86 33.12 -3.58
CA GLN A 977 28.31 34.40 -3.02
C GLN A 977 29.06 34.26 -1.68
N SER A 978 30.37 34.55 -1.73
CA SER A 978 31.34 34.67 -0.63
C SER A 978 30.81 35.02 0.77
N ILE A 979 31.31 34.33 1.81
CA ILE A 979 32.06 34.94 2.94
C ILE A 979 32.94 33.90 3.69
N LYS A 980 34.27 34.08 3.56
CA LYS A 980 35.38 33.72 4.50
C LYS A 980 35.43 32.34 5.17
N GLY A 981 36.42 31.54 4.75
CA GLY A 981 37.16 30.64 5.66
C GLY A 981 37.76 29.40 4.97
N ASP A 982 39.09 29.32 4.90
CA ASP A 982 39.90 28.24 4.29
C ASP A 982 39.27 26.84 4.36
N ARG A 983 38.62 26.42 3.27
CA ARG A 983 38.18 25.04 3.03
C ARG A 983 38.49 24.65 1.59
N ILE A 984 39.79 24.55 1.29
CA ILE A 984 40.31 23.99 0.04
C ILE A 984 39.59 22.67 -0.24
N ALA A 985 39.06 22.50 -1.45
CA ALA A 985 38.42 21.26 -1.87
C ALA A 985 39.44 20.11 -1.77
N SER A 986 39.00 18.93 -1.33
CA SER A 986 39.84 17.74 -1.43
C SER A 986 39.65 17.18 -2.83
N ASP A 987 40.54 17.53 -3.77
CA ASP A 987 40.50 17.10 -5.18
C ASP A 987 40.26 15.59 -5.33
N CYS A 988 40.78 14.78 -4.39
CA CYS A 988 40.56 13.34 -4.35
C CYS A 988 39.09 12.90 -4.23
N LYS A 989 38.21 13.69 -3.58
CA LYS A 989 36.77 13.39 -3.45
C LYS A 989 36.02 13.71 -4.74
N VAL A 990 36.37 14.80 -5.42
CA VAL A 990 35.80 15.16 -6.73
C VAL A 990 36.23 14.13 -7.77
N GLN A 991 37.52 13.73 -7.77
CA GLN A 991 38.01 12.67 -8.65
C GLN A 991 37.33 11.32 -8.39
N GLU A 992 37.07 10.94 -7.12
CA GLU A 992 36.32 9.71 -6.83
C GLU A 992 34.88 9.79 -7.38
N ALA A 993 34.21 10.94 -7.26
CA ALA A 993 32.87 11.14 -7.81
C ALA A 993 32.87 11.04 -9.35
N TYR A 994 33.85 11.66 -10.01
CA TYR A 994 34.06 11.56 -11.46
C TYR A 994 34.26 10.11 -11.92
N ASP A 995 35.12 9.36 -11.22
CA ASP A 995 35.39 7.95 -11.47
C ASP A 995 34.14 7.07 -11.32
N ILE A 996 33.25 7.37 -10.37
CA ILE A 996 32.00 6.64 -10.16
C ILE A 996 31.00 6.95 -11.28
N VAL A 997 30.78 8.23 -11.59
CA VAL A 997 29.84 8.65 -12.64
C VAL A 997 30.26 8.11 -14.00
N SER A 998 31.53 8.26 -14.37
CA SER A 998 32.07 7.82 -15.67
C SER A 998 32.05 6.29 -15.89
N ARG A 999 31.89 5.50 -14.82
CA ARG A 999 31.74 4.04 -14.87
C ARG A 999 30.28 3.58 -14.87
N THR A 1000 29.32 4.48 -14.64
CA THR A 1000 27.90 4.15 -14.49
C THR A 1000 27.18 4.33 -15.82
N LEU A 1001 26.54 3.26 -16.32
CA LEU A 1001 25.92 3.27 -17.64
C LEU A 1001 24.70 4.22 -17.67
N GLY A 1002 24.65 5.07 -18.71
CA GLY A 1002 23.60 6.08 -18.88
C GLY A 1002 23.81 7.38 -18.10
N TRP A 1003 24.93 7.55 -17.40
CA TRP A 1003 25.29 8.80 -16.73
C TRP A 1003 26.53 9.43 -17.38
N GLU A 1004 26.63 10.75 -17.27
CA GLU A 1004 27.76 11.56 -17.74
C GLU A 1004 28.12 12.57 -16.66
N TRP A 1005 29.38 13.01 -16.62
CA TRP A 1005 29.81 14.05 -15.69
C TRP A 1005 29.23 15.41 -16.11
N PRO A 1006 28.63 16.20 -15.19
CA PRO A 1006 28.06 17.50 -15.54
C PRO A 1006 29.10 18.48 -16.08
N SER A 1007 28.72 19.22 -17.12
CA SER A 1007 29.49 20.34 -17.68
C SER A 1007 29.46 21.58 -16.79
N ASP A 1008 30.41 22.50 -17.00
CA ASP A 1008 30.45 23.77 -16.25
C ASP A 1008 29.22 24.65 -16.54
N VAL A 1009 28.70 24.61 -17.77
CA VAL A 1009 27.48 25.32 -18.18
C VAL A 1009 26.26 24.82 -17.40
N GLU A 1010 26.09 23.50 -17.25
CA GLU A 1010 25.00 22.94 -16.43
C GLU A 1010 25.10 23.36 -14.95
N VAL A 1011 26.32 23.56 -14.43
CA VAL A 1011 26.54 24.05 -13.06
C VAL A 1011 26.17 25.54 -12.94
N GLU A 1012 26.54 26.37 -13.92
CA GLU A 1012 26.16 27.78 -13.99
C GLU A 1012 24.64 27.97 -14.12
N GLU A 1013 23.98 27.24 -15.01
CA GLU A 1013 22.52 27.25 -15.16
C GLU A 1013 21.82 26.82 -13.86
N TYR A 1014 22.29 25.75 -13.22
CA TYR A 1014 21.73 25.29 -11.95
C TYR A 1014 21.93 26.28 -10.79
N LEU A 1015 23.00 27.09 -10.81
CA LEU A 1015 23.20 28.18 -9.85
C LEU A 1015 22.25 29.37 -10.04
N ILE A 1016 21.69 29.56 -11.24
CA ILE A 1016 20.68 30.58 -11.52
C ILE A 1016 19.28 30.13 -11.06
N ASP A 1017 19.02 28.81 -11.08
CA ASP A 1017 17.73 28.20 -10.72
C ASP A 1017 17.51 27.96 -9.20
N VAL A 1018 18.54 28.13 -8.35
CA VAL A 1018 18.60 27.64 -6.95
C VAL A 1018 18.40 28.70 -5.86
#